data_AF-A0A1J9R4V4-F1
#
_entry.id   AF-A0A1J9R4V4-F1
#
_cell.length_a   1.000
_cell.length_b   1.000
_cell.length_c   1.000
_cell.angle_alpha   90.00
_cell.angle_beta   90.00
_cell.angle_gamma   90.00
#
_symmetry.space_group_name_H-M   'P 1'
#
loop_
_entity.id
_entity.type
_entity.pdbx_description
1 polymer ?
#
loop_
_entity_poly.entity_id
_entity_poly.type
_entity_poly.pdbx_seq_one_letter_code
_entity_poly.pdbx_strand_id
1 'polypeptide(L)'
;MLFSPAKGLLSAHVLFGIASLSNAQQYVGENITTSLPIVPGAEITYFNIKDTNNKNTTLINYMSLNSTAKRLDPAALKRAVIVVHGLNRDPNTYMSNMLSALAQVSGHPEVSTDSVAILAPYFTNGDDKGSGYPWLDGGKGSYTSALVWKGSQWASGANNQYPKTQTTVSSFAVLDQLTTYFDNKTLFPNINQIVVAGHSLGAQTVQRYCEVGDNLSTKTPVVYWVGNPNSYGWMSLDRPIDYSSCSTYDDWRDGLSSYTNTYGAAVVAAGRDAVLRNYNTKNIAYTRGTLDLGDDSSGCGPTTTGANRHERFFNFIRAFPPTSSCTIDYAAIGHDAGSMFASPGGQARLFLDNFDGSGSKAYDFGYPRLQAGDDPYPDPSQSSAIAPVSPGSFSGMTYQGCYSDPGSVLPLKAYSNNDNTIDTCTATCAGQGYKIAGLEFGVECWCGNSLGYKAQSTTDQACTMACAGNSSQICGNSYRLSVFSTSNITTDVKPSSPQQVGSYSLLGCYSEATSGRALSSKSTSQSNMTVESCATYCSGYSYFGVEYGAECYCGNTVACSSVSSLATNCTMTCGGNTTEYCGNAGYLNMYALPSNTGPSADLGINDFRINDFRINEFGVNNDFRIHDLSFHNDLSFHNAYSFYDDFRIDELRIHNDLRLYKLHDFNLRDNFKPRDLFGIHGDFGFHNNLRILSDHLGPRNDVRFHNHYRYYLLSHFFHYSSRMPGFQWYDVHFEE
;
A
#
# COMPACT_ATOMS: atom_id res chain seq x y z
N MET A 1 51.99 59.18 -55.02
CA MET A 1 52.06 58.81 -53.59
C MET A 1 50.67 58.35 -53.18
N LEU A 2 50.37 57.28 -52.47
CA LEU A 2 51.02 56.04 -52.01
C LEU A 2 49.83 55.22 -51.41
N PHE A 3 49.79 53.93 -51.72
CA PHE A 3 49.21 52.80 -50.96
C PHE A 3 47.70 52.66 -50.60
N SER A 4 47.31 51.37 -50.67
CA SER A 4 46.09 50.66 -50.23
C SER A 4 46.17 50.33 -48.71
N PRO A 5 45.45 49.34 -48.14
CA PRO A 5 44.09 49.34 -47.55
C PRO A 5 44.08 49.08 -46.02
N ALA A 6 42.93 49.14 -45.33
CA ALA A 6 42.47 48.20 -44.27
C ALA A 6 41.40 48.76 -43.29
N LYS A 7 40.38 47.92 -43.04
CA LYS A 7 39.70 47.53 -41.77
C LYS A 7 39.26 48.61 -40.76
N GLY A 8 37.98 48.56 -40.36
CA GLY A 8 37.53 49.10 -39.07
C GLY A 8 36.03 48.98 -38.76
N LEU A 9 35.70 48.00 -37.89
CA LEU A 9 34.57 47.94 -36.94
C LEU A 9 33.09 47.96 -37.43
N LEU A 10 32.46 46.78 -37.43
CA LEU A 10 31.04 46.66 -37.06
C LEU A 10 30.93 46.71 -35.52
N SER A 11 30.17 47.67 -35.00
CA SER A 11 29.73 47.69 -33.59
C SER A 11 28.34 47.07 -33.46
N ALA A 12 28.23 46.16 -32.51
CA ALA A 12 27.05 45.40 -32.12
C ALA A 12 25.94 46.28 -31.57
N HIS A 13 24.70 46.12 -32.05
CA HIS A 13 23.46 46.51 -31.36
C HIS A 13 22.31 45.56 -31.77
N VAL A 14 22.35 44.31 -31.29
CA VAL A 14 21.15 43.45 -31.16
C VAL A 14 21.42 42.47 -30.03
N LEU A 15 20.77 42.61 -28.87
CA LEU A 15 20.56 41.53 -27.88
C LEU A 15 19.69 42.01 -26.72
N PHE A 16 18.42 42.29 -26.98
CA PHE A 16 17.35 42.22 -25.98
C PHE A 16 16.16 41.55 -26.65
N GLY A 17 15.96 40.26 -26.35
CA GLY A 17 14.87 39.45 -26.92
C GLY A 17 15.03 37.94 -26.88
N ILE A 18 16.20 37.40 -26.50
CA ILE A 18 16.49 35.95 -26.55
C ILE A 18 16.55 35.31 -25.14
N ALA A 19 16.48 36.10 -24.07
CA ALA A 19 16.68 35.62 -22.69
C ALA A 19 15.46 34.91 -22.06
N SER A 20 14.28 34.95 -22.67
CA SER A 20 13.08 34.28 -22.14
C SER A 20 12.91 32.82 -22.62
N LEU A 21 13.56 32.43 -23.72
CA LEU A 21 13.52 31.05 -24.23
C LEU A 21 14.67 30.18 -23.70
N SER A 22 15.79 30.77 -23.27
CA SER A 22 16.95 30.01 -22.80
C SER A 22 16.77 29.39 -21.41
N ASN A 23 15.82 29.87 -20.60
CA ASN A 23 15.59 29.35 -19.24
C ASN A 23 14.63 28.15 -19.19
N ALA A 24 13.82 27.91 -20.23
CA ALA A 24 13.03 26.67 -20.35
C ALA A 24 13.88 25.45 -20.77
N GLN A 25 15.17 25.68 -21.07
CA GLN A 25 16.15 24.67 -21.49
C GLN A 25 16.86 24.00 -20.31
N GLN A 26 16.39 24.24 -19.07
CA GLN A 26 17.10 23.90 -17.83
C GLN A 26 17.21 22.38 -17.55
N TYR A 27 16.50 21.55 -18.30
CA TYR A 27 16.48 20.09 -18.12
C TYR A 27 17.09 19.32 -19.28
N VAL A 28 17.91 19.91 -20.16
CA VAL A 28 18.54 19.13 -21.24
C VAL A 28 19.53 18.10 -20.67
N GLY A 29 19.08 16.86 -20.55
CA GLY A 29 19.93 15.69 -20.33
C GLY A 29 20.74 15.34 -21.58
N GLU A 30 21.54 14.29 -21.49
CA GLU A 30 22.23 13.73 -22.65
C GLU A 30 21.19 13.23 -23.67
N ASN A 31 21.40 13.50 -24.96
CA ASN A 31 20.54 12.89 -25.97
C ASN A 31 20.84 11.39 -26.05
N ILE A 32 19.87 10.55 -25.66
CA ILE A 32 19.99 9.10 -25.68
C ILE A 32 19.37 8.56 -26.95
N THR A 33 20.15 7.85 -27.77
CA THR A 33 19.63 7.16 -28.95
C THR A 33 18.62 6.09 -28.53
N THR A 34 17.41 6.17 -29.08
CA THR A 34 16.32 5.20 -28.85
C THR A 34 15.64 4.85 -30.17
N SER A 35 14.93 3.72 -30.20
CA SER A 35 14.02 3.32 -31.27
C SER A 35 12.55 3.45 -30.84
N LEU A 36 12.26 4.37 -29.91
CA LEU A 36 10.92 4.54 -29.38
C LEU A 36 9.94 5.06 -30.45
N PRO A 37 8.66 4.64 -30.44
CA PRO A 37 7.71 5.03 -31.47
C PRO A 37 7.43 6.54 -31.52
N ILE A 38 7.14 7.09 -32.71
CA ILE A 38 6.65 8.47 -32.81
C ILE A 38 5.21 8.53 -32.30
N VAL A 39 4.90 9.56 -31.52
CA VAL A 39 3.52 9.85 -31.07
C VAL A 39 3.11 11.21 -31.63
N PRO A 40 2.10 11.29 -32.53
CA PRO A 40 1.59 12.56 -33.01
C PRO A 40 1.15 13.46 -31.84
N GLY A 41 1.59 14.72 -31.86
CA GLY A 41 1.32 15.67 -30.77
C GLY A 41 2.24 15.55 -29.56
N ALA A 42 3.34 14.78 -29.65
CA ALA A 42 4.37 14.73 -28.62
C ALA A 42 5.79 14.62 -29.24
N GLU A 43 6.80 14.93 -28.43
CA GLU A 43 8.21 14.69 -28.75
C GLU A 43 8.89 13.84 -27.66
N ILE A 44 9.98 13.17 -28.01
CA ILE A 44 10.86 12.54 -27.02
C ILE A 44 11.78 13.63 -26.44
N THR A 45 11.86 13.69 -25.12
CA THR A 45 12.69 14.64 -24.38
C THR A 45 13.61 13.93 -23.40
N TYR A 46 14.73 14.58 -23.10
CA TYR A 46 15.77 14.04 -22.22
C TYR A 46 15.92 14.99 -21.05
N PHE A 47 15.46 14.57 -19.88
CA PHE A 47 15.46 15.37 -18.66
C PHE A 47 16.71 15.04 -17.84
N ASN A 48 17.46 16.07 -17.47
CA ASN A 48 18.55 15.93 -16.51
C ASN A 48 17.98 15.68 -15.10
N ILE A 49 18.30 14.52 -14.52
CA ILE A 49 17.93 14.15 -13.16
C ILE A 49 19.17 14.12 -12.29
N LYS A 50 19.10 14.80 -11.14
CA LYS A 50 20.18 14.85 -10.17
C LYS A 50 20.18 13.61 -9.27
N ASP A 51 21.36 13.03 -9.07
CA ASP A 51 21.60 12.05 -8.02
C ASP A 51 21.80 12.73 -6.65
N THR A 52 21.92 11.92 -5.59
CA THR A 52 22.17 12.43 -4.22
C THR A 52 23.49 13.17 -4.05
N ASN A 53 24.41 13.06 -5.02
CA ASN A 53 25.69 13.78 -5.06
C ASN A 53 25.64 14.96 -6.04
N ASN A 54 24.45 15.37 -6.49
CA ASN A 54 24.21 16.45 -7.46
C ASN A 54 24.84 16.22 -8.86
N LYS A 55 25.15 14.98 -9.20
CA LYS A 55 25.61 14.56 -10.53
C LYS A 55 24.41 14.36 -11.48
N ASN A 56 24.66 14.57 -12.76
CA ASN A 56 23.65 14.48 -13.81
C ASN A 56 23.48 13.03 -14.28
N THR A 57 22.23 12.61 -14.36
CA THR A 57 21.74 11.42 -15.09
C THR A 57 20.66 11.85 -16.07
N THR A 58 20.25 10.98 -16.98
CA THR A 58 19.25 11.30 -18.00
C THR A 58 18.03 10.42 -17.87
N LEU A 59 16.86 11.05 -17.72
CA LEU A 59 15.56 10.42 -17.89
C LEU A 59 15.03 10.67 -19.29
N ILE A 60 14.61 9.61 -19.98
CA ILE A 60 13.94 9.70 -21.27
C ILE A 60 12.44 9.85 -21.01
N ASN A 61 11.75 10.71 -21.75
CA ASN A 61 10.33 10.99 -21.56
C ASN A 61 9.66 11.27 -22.89
N TYR A 62 8.33 11.13 -22.94
CA TYR A 62 7.52 11.87 -23.91
C TYR A 62 7.01 13.15 -23.27
N MET A 63 6.97 14.23 -24.05
CA MET A 63 6.35 15.51 -23.66
C MET A 63 5.36 15.93 -24.74
N SER A 64 4.16 16.37 -24.34
CA SER A 64 3.18 16.89 -25.30
C SER A 64 3.67 18.16 -26.00
N LEU A 65 3.22 18.32 -27.25
CA LEU A 65 3.37 19.52 -28.05
C LEU A 65 2.05 20.29 -28.03
N ASN A 66 2.14 21.58 -28.34
CA ASN A 66 0.99 22.47 -28.43
C ASN A 66 0.18 22.21 -29.72
N SER A 67 -0.94 22.92 -29.91
CA SER A 67 -1.84 22.77 -31.07
C SER A 67 -1.17 23.02 -32.43
N THR A 68 -0.01 23.69 -32.45
CA THR A 68 0.81 23.96 -33.64
C THR A 68 1.99 22.99 -33.82
N ALA A 69 2.01 21.87 -33.07
CA ALA A 69 3.09 20.89 -33.04
C ALA A 69 4.46 21.49 -32.65
N LYS A 70 4.45 22.48 -31.75
CA LYS A 70 5.66 23.11 -31.18
C LYS A 70 5.72 22.86 -29.68
N ARG A 71 6.91 23.08 -29.10
CA ARG A 71 7.10 23.06 -27.64
C ARG A 71 6.13 24.02 -26.96
N LEU A 72 5.64 23.60 -25.80
CA LEU A 72 4.69 24.33 -24.98
C LEU A 72 5.26 25.69 -24.56
N ASP A 73 4.40 26.71 -24.50
CA ASP A 73 4.72 28.00 -23.88
C ASP A 73 4.49 27.89 -22.36
N PRO A 74 5.55 27.94 -21.53
CA PRO A 74 5.41 27.81 -20.08
C PRO A 74 4.44 28.81 -19.44
N ALA A 75 4.27 30.00 -20.03
CA ALA A 75 3.34 31.01 -19.54
C ALA A 75 1.87 30.69 -19.87
N ALA A 76 1.60 29.89 -20.90
CA ALA A 76 0.24 29.49 -21.27
C ALA A 76 -0.29 28.32 -20.42
N LEU A 77 0.61 27.55 -19.80
CA LEU A 77 0.25 26.34 -19.06
C LEU A 77 -0.47 26.67 -17.75
N LYS A 78 -1.61 25.99 -17.55
CA LYS A 78 -2.41 26.01 -16.32
C LYS A 78 -2.40 24.66 -15.59
N ARG A 79 -2.03 23.58 -16.29
CA ARG A 79 -2.01 22.23 -15.74
C ARG A 79 -0.81 21.45 -16.26
N ALA A 80 -0.22 20.64 -15.38
CA ALA A 80 0.74 19.62 -15.77
C ALA A 80 0.26 18.24 -15.29
N VAL A 81 0.36 17.24 -16.16
CA VAL A 81 0.04 15.83 -15.88
C VAL A 81 1.28 14.98 -16.12
N ILE A 82 1.84 14.40 -15.07
CA ILE A 82 2.92 13.42 -15.13
C ILE A 82 2.27 12.03 -15.12
N VAL A 83 2.33 11.29 -16.24
CA VAL A 83 1.64 10.02 -16.42
C VAL A 83 2.61 8.84 -16.42
N VAL A 84 2.57 8.02 -15.37
CA VAL A 84 3.41 6.83 -15.20
C VAL A 84 2.79 5.63 -15.90
N HIS A 85 3.55 5.01 -16.80
CA HIS A 85 3.12 3.84 -17.58
C HIS A 85 2.94 2.56 -16.75
N GLY A 86 2.31 1.55 -17.35
CA GLY A 86 2.08 0.23 -16.75
C GLY A 86 3.28 -0.73 -16.84
N LEU A 87 3.00 -2.03 -16.67
CA LEU A 87 4.00 -3.11 -16.66
C LEU A 87 4.78 -3.22 -17.98
N ASN A 88 4.12 -2.91 -19.10
CA ASN A 88 4.66 -3.02 -20.45
C ASN A 88 5.68 -1.93 -20.80
N ARG A 89 5.89 -0.95 -19.92
CA ARG A 89 6.86 0.15 -20.10
C ARG A 89 6.68 0.86 -21.45
N ASP A 90 5.44 1.23 -21.74
CA ASP A 90 5.00 1.82 -23.00
C ASP A 90 4.56 3.28 -22.83
N PRO A 91 5.48 4.20 -22.47
CA PRO A 91 5.15 5.62 -22.25
C PRO A 91 4.55 6.29 -23.49
N ASN A 92 4.85 5.79 -24.69
CA ASN A 92 4.26 6.25 -25.95
C ASN A 92 2.74 6.00 -26.00
N THR A 93 2.30 4.81 -25.57
CA THR A 93 0.88 4.44 -25.50
C THR A 93 0.16 5.32 -24.48
N TYR A 94 0.77 5.51 -23.31
CA TYR A 94 0.22 6.37 -22.26
C TYR A 94 0.13 7.84 -22.69
N MET A 95 1.14 8.35 -23.40
CA MET A 95 1.09 9.68 -24.02
C MET A 95 -0.05 9.79 -25.03
N SER A 96 -0.16 8.83 -25.95
CA SER A 96 -1.24 8.80 -26.95
C SER A 96 -2.62 8.75 -26.30
N ASN A 97 -2.79 7.93 -25.27
CA ASN A 97 -4.04 7.80 -24.53
C ASN A 97 -4.41 9.09 -23.78
N MET A 98 -3.44 9.76 -23.16
CA MET A 98 -3.68 11.05 -22.50
C MET A 98 -4.04 12.15 -23.49
N LEU A 99 -3.36 12.24 -24.64
CA LEU A 99 -3.70 13.20 -25.70
C LEU A 99 -5.11 12.93 -26.26
N SER A 100 -5.47 11.67 -26.45
CA SER A 100 -6.82 11.27 -26.88
C SER A 100 -7.88 11.65 -25.85
N ALA A 101 -7.63 11.39 -24.56
CA ALA A 101 -8.55 11.75 -23.47
C ALA A 101 -8.71 13.28 -23.34
N LEU A 102 -7.61 14.04 -23.46
CA LEU A 102 -7.64 15.50 -23.47
C LEU A 102 -8.45 16.04 -24.65
N ALA A 103 -8.30 15.47 -25.85
CA ALA A 103 -9.07 15.87 -27.03
C ALA A 103 -10.58 15.58 -26.92
N GLN A 104 -10.97 14.67 -26.02
CA GLN A 104 -12.38 14.34 -25.74
C GLN A 104 -13.02 15.25 -24.69
N VAL A 105 -12.24 16.10 -24.01
CA VAL A 105 -12.77 17.11 -23.10
C VAL A 105 -13.64 18.09 -23.91
N SER A 106 -14.92 18.18 -23.54
CA SER A 106 -15.91 19.02 -24.23
C SER A 106 -16.48 20.07 -23.27
N GLY A 107 -16.95 21.20 -23.81
CA GLY A 107 -17.50 22.30 -23.01
C GLY A 107 -16.46 23.20 -22.30
N HIS A 108 -15.17 22.88 -22.42
CA HIS A 108 -14.06 23.60 -21.79
C HIS A 108 -12.97 23.99 -22.81
N PRO A 109 -13.22 24.97 -23.71
CA PRO A 109 -12.27 25.34 -24.76
C PRO A 109 -10.91 25.85 -24.24
N GLU A 110 -10.86 26.31 -22.99
CA GLU A 110 -9.64 26.71 -22.30
C GLU A 110 -8.73 25.54 -21.92
N VAL A 111 -9.26 24.30 -21.89
CA VAL A 111 -8.56 23.06 -21.58
C VAL A 111 -8.13 22.41 -22.90
N SER A 112 -6.85 22.53 -23.24
CA SER A 112 -6.32 22.07 -24.53
C SER A 112 -4.84 21.70 -24.43
N THR A 113 -4.25 21.23 -25.53
CA THR A 113 -2.80 20.99 -25.62
C THR A 113 -1.95 22.27 -25.51
N ASP A 114 -2.55 23.45 -25.62
CA ASP A 114 -1.86 24.73 -25.41
C ASP A 114 -1.75 25.12 -23.92
N SER A 115 -2.64 24.60 -23.08
CA SER A 115 -2.78 24.97 -21.66
C SER A 115 -2.53 23.81 -20.69
N VAL A 116 -2.45 22.57 -21.20
CA VAL A 116 -2.15 21.34 -20.45
C VAL A 116 -0.85 20.73 -20.95
N ALA A 117 0.13 20.62 -20.06
CA ALA A 117 1.33 19.83 -20.28
C ALA A 117 1.09 18.37 -19.89
N ILE A 118 1.44 17.42 -20.75
CA ILE A 118 1.48 15.99 -20.44
C ILE A 118 2.94 15.54 -20.55
N LEU A 119 3.45 14.89 -19.51
CA LEU A 119 4.77 14.29 -19.46
C LEU A 119 4.65 12.81 -19.11
N ALA A 120 5.15 11.92 -19.96
CA ALA A 120 5.17 10.48 -19.70
C ALA A 120 6.63 10.02 -19.49
N PRO A 121 7.09 9.85 -18.23
CA PRO A 121 8.46 9.43 -17.97
C PRO A 121 8.65 7.96 -18.32
N TYR A 122 9.81 7.63 -18.90
CA TYR A 122 10.15 6.27 -19.29
C TYR A 122 11.03 5.61 -18.22
N PHE A 123 10.42 4.82 -17.34
CA PHE A 123 11.13 4.02 -16.35
C PHE A 123 11.64 2.72 -16.97
N THR A 124 12.76 2.83 -17.68
CA THR A 124 13.37 1.71 -18.40
C THR A 124 13.92 0.63 -17.46
N ASN A 125 14.01 -0.60 -17.97
CA ASN A 125 14.67 -1.70 -17.30
C ASN A 125 15.50 -2.55 -18.27
N GLY A 126 15.99 -3.69 -17.77
CA GLY A 126 16.84 -4.60 -18.54
C GLY A 126 16.20 -5.26 -19.77
N ASP A 127 14.91 -5.13 -20.00
CA ASP A 127 14.23 -5.62 -21.21
C ASP A 127 14.26 -4.57 -22.34
N ASP A 128 14.54 -3.30 -22.02
CA ASP A 128 14.50 -2.19 -22.97
C ASP A 128 15.89 -1.93 -23.60
N LYS A 129 16.78 -2.91 -23.53
CA LYS A 129 18.15 -2.83 -24.07
C LYS A 129 18.12 -2.71 -25.60
N GLY A 130 18.87 -1.75 -26.13
CA GLY A 130 19.00 -1.52 -27.57
C GLY A 130 17.83 -0.77 -28.19
N SER A 131 16.62 -0.89 -27.63
CA SER A 131 15.43 -0.17 -28.08
C SER A 131 15.19 1.12 -27.28
N GLY A 132 15.15 1.03 -25.95
CA GLY A 132 14.94 2.17 -25.06
C GLY A 132 16.21 2.96 -24.76
N TYR A 133 17.37 2.29 -24.77
CA TYR A 133 18.67 2.93 -24.56
C TYR A 133 19.81 2.08 -25.16
N PRO A 134 20.97 2.67 -25.51
CA PRO A 134 22.09 1.93 -26.09
C PRO A 134 22.66 0.88 -25.14
N TRP A 135 22.94 -0.30 -25.68
CA TRP A 135 23.51 -1.43 -24.93
C TRP A 135 24.78 -1.94 -25.58
N LEU A 136 25.81 -2.21 -24.76
CA LEU A 136 27.01 -2.92 -25.20
C LEU A 136 26.93 -4.40 -24.81
N ASP A 137 26.96 -5.26 -25.82
CA ASP A 137 27.00 -6.71 -25.67
C ASP A 137 28.26 -7.21 -24.94
N GLY A 138 28.22 -8.45 -24.47
CA GLY A 138 29.32 -9.06 -23.73
C GLY A 138 29.42 -8.61 -22.26
N GLY A 139 28.30 -8.22 -21.64
CA GLY A 139 28.21 -7.92 -20.21
C GLY A 139 28.63 -6.49 -19.82
N LYS A 140 28.83 -5.60 -20.79
CA LYS A 140 29.34 -4.23 -20.55
C LYS A 140 28.25 -3.22 -20.17
N GLY A 141 26.97 -3.53 -20.39
CA GLY A 141 25.85 -2.75 -19.89
C GLY A 141 25.52 -1.49 -20.68
N SER A 142 24.62 -0.65 -20.15
CA SER A 142 24.43 0.71 -20.66
C SER A 142 25.68 1.55 -20.35
N TYR A 143 26.18 2.27 -21.35
CA TYR A 143 27.33 3.18 -21.25
C TYR A 143 26.95 4.66 -21.28
N THR A 144 25.65 4.94 -21.39
CA THR A 144 25.11 6.30 -21.41
C THR A 144 24.71 6.75 -20.01
N SER A 145 24.32 8.01 -19.85
CA SER A 145 23.74 8.52 -18.60
C SER A 145 22.27 8.13 -18.38
N ALA A 146 21.68 7.31 -19.26
CA ALA A 146 20.28 6.89 -19.14
C ALA A 146 19.99 6.15 -17.83
N LEU A 147 18.93 6.57 -17.14
CA LEU A 147 18.43 5.89 -15.95
C LEU A 147 17.73 4.59 -16.33
N VAL A 148 18.21 3.48 -15.75
CA VAL A 148 17.66 2.13 -15.95
C VAL A 148 17.51 1.45 -14.60
N TRP A 149 16.38 0.81 -14.35
CA TRP A 149 16.10 0.08 -13.11
C TRP A 149 16.16 -1.44 -13.29
N LYS A 150 16.26 -2.16 -12.18
CA LYS A 150 16.22 -3.62 -12.16
C LYS A 150 14.77 -4.10 -12.22
N GLY A 151 14.38 -4.79 -13.30
CA GLY A 151 13.03 -5.36 -13.45
C GLY A 151 11.92 -4.32 -13.23
N SER A 152 10.96 -4.64 -12.38
CA SER A 152 9.86 -3.73 -11.99
C SER A 152 10.15 -2.92 -10.73
N GLN A 153 11.38 -2.92 -10.20
CA GLN A 153 11.69 -2.26 -8.92
C GLN A 153 11.55 -0.72 -8.98
N TRP A 154 11.50 -0.13 -10.18
CA TRP A 154 11.13 1.28 -10.34
C TRP A 154 9.72 1.56 -9.81
N ALA A 155 8.80 0.59 -9.87
CA ALA A 155 7.44 0.74 -9.37
C ALA A 155 7.33 0.69 -7.84
N SER A 156 8.46 0.49 -7.16
CA SER A 156 8.57 0.44 -5.71
C SER A 156 9.57 1.45 -5.16
N GLY A 157 10.00 2.45 -5.95
CA GLY A 157 10.91 3.50 -5.47
C GLY A 157 12.38 3.08 -5.38
N ALA A 158 12.80 1.98 -6.00
CA ALA A 158 14.18 1.53 -5.92
C ALA A 158 15.16 2.46 -6.65
N ASN A 159 16.43 2.36 -6.27
CA ASN A 159 17.50 3.06 -6.96
C ASN A 159 17.77 2.43 -8.33
N ASN A 160 18.21 3.27 -9.26
CA ASN A 160 18.61 2.87 -10.60
C ASN A 160 19.80 1.90 -10.58
N GLN A 161 19.83 0.98 -11.56
CA GLN A 161 20.92 0.04 -11.81
C GLN A 161 21.99 0.61 -12.75
N TYR A 162 21.60 1.51 -13.67
CA TYR A 162 22.51 2.20 -14.59
C TYR A 162 22.29 3.70 -14.58
N PRO A 163 23.36 4.50 -14.79
CA PRO A 163 24.74 4.06 -15.06
C PRO A 163 25.41 3.39 -13.84
N LYS A 164 26.29 2.41 -14.05
CA LYS A 164 26.90 1.61 -12.95
C LYS A 164 27.71 2.45 -11.95
N THR A 165 28.15 3.62 -12.38
CA THR A 165 28.91 4.56 -11.57
C THR A 165 28.02 5.53 -10.76
N GLN A 166 26.71 5.55 -11.00
CA GLN A 166 25.74 6.40 -10.31
C GLN A 166 24.44 5.63 -10.11
N THR A 167 24.31 4.92 -9.00
CA THR A 167 23.16 4.03 -8.68
C THR A 167 22.37 4.51 -7.47
N THR A 168 22.27 5.82 -7.30
CA THR A 168 21.64 6.47 -6.12
C THR A 168 20.37 7.25 -6.48
N VAL A 169 19.90 7.15 -7.72
CA VAL A 169 18.67 7.81 -8.17
C VAL A 169 17.49 6.88 -7.99
N SER A 170 16.66 7.16 -6.98
CA SER A 170 15.37 6.50 -6.81
C SER A 170 14.37 6.93 -7.89
N SER A 171 13.52 6.01 -8.34
CA SER A 171 12.38 6.37 -9.20
C SER A 171 11.38 7.31 -8.53
N PHE A 172 11.28 7.31 -7.19
CA PHE A 172 10.46 8.28 -6.47
C PHE A 172 11.13 9.66 -6.39
N ALA A 173 12.46 9.70 -6.24
CA ALA A 173 13.22 10.95 -6.35
C ALA A 173 13.14 11.57 -7.76
N VAL A 174 12.91 10.76 -8.80
CA VAL A 174 12.56 11.26 -10.14
C VAL A 174 11.22 11.99 -10.11
N LEU A 175 10.18 11.41 -9.49
CA LEU A 175 8.87 12.05 -9.37
C LEU A 175 8.94 13.36 -8.56
N ASP A 176 9.78 13.42 -7.53
CA ASP A 176 10.03 14.67 -6.79
C ASP A 176 10.58 15.77 -7.71
N GLN A 177 11.59 15.44 -8.53
CA GLN A 177 12.23 16.40 -9.42
C GLN A 177 11.31 16.83 -10.56
N LEU A 178 10.49 15.93 -11.11
CA LEU A 178 9.49 16.27 -12.12
C LEU A 178 8.37 17.14 -11.55
N THR A 179 7.91 16.85 -10.33
CA THR A 179 6.91 17.67 -9.64
C THR A 179 7.45 19.06 -9.33
N THR A 180 8.68 19.13 -8.81
CA THR A 180 9.39 20.40 -8.52
C THR A 180 9.63 21.23 -9.78
N TYR A 181 9.87 20.57 -10.92
CA TYR A 181 10.00 21.25 -12.21
C TYR A 181 8.73 22.03 -12.56
N PHE A 182 7.57 21.37 -12.54
CA PHE A 182 6.29 22.03 -12.85
C PHE A 182 5.83 22.99 -11.75
N ASP A 183 6.30 22.83 -10.50
CA ASP A 183 6.00 23.76 -9.40
C ASP A 183 6.76 25.09 -9.51
N ASN A 184 7.79 25.16 -10.35
CA ASN A 184 8.59 26.36 -10.50
C ASN A 184 7.77 27.52 -11.12
N LYS A 185 7.15 28.34 -10.27
CA LYS A 185 6.35 29.52 -10.66
C LYS A 185 7.10 30.57 -11.47
N THR A 186 8.42 30.56 -11.48
CA THR A 186 9.20 31.44 -12.35
C THR A 186 9.16 30.96 -13.80
N LEU A 187 9.15 29.63 -14.01
CA LEU A 187 9.02 29.03 -15.33
C LEU A 187 7.55 28.90 -15.74
N PHE A 188 6.70 28.44 -14.81
CA PHE A 188 5.28 28.16 -15.05
C PHE A 188 4.40 29.06 -14.16
N PRO A 189 4.30 30.36 -14.46
CA PRO A 189 3.63 31.32 -13.59
C PRO A 189 2.13 31.03 -13.40
N ASN A 190 1.49 30.39 -14.36
CA ASN A 190 0.04 30.18 -14.40
C ASN A 190 -0.40 28.74 -14.10
N ILE A 191 0.52 27.82 -13.78
CA ILE A 191 0.17 26.46 -13.41
C ILE A 191 -0.63 26.47 -12.10
N ASN A 192 -1.85 25.95 -12.12
CA ASN A 192 -2.77 25.92 -10.98
C ASN A 192 -2.80 24.57 -10.28
N GLN A 193 -2.41 23.49 -10.97
CA GLN A 193 -2.33 22.16 -10.39
C GLN A 193 -1.37 21.26 -11.15
N ILE A 194 -0.70 20.38 -10.40
CA ILE A 194 0.11 19.28 -10.94
C ILE A 194 -0.61 17.98 -10.61
N VAL A 195 -0.72 17.09 -11.59
CA VAL A 195 -1.30 15.75 -11.41
C VAL A 195 -0.19 14.71 -11.63
N VAL A 196 0.05 13.84 -10.66
CA VAL A 196 0.90 12.66 -10.81
C VAL A 196 -0.03 11.46 -10.96
N ALA A 197 -0.17 10.97 -12.18
CA ALA A 197 -1.12 9.94 -12.56
C ALA A 197 -0.43 8.62 -12.87
N GLY A 198 -1.09 7.51 -12.55
CA GLY A 198 -0.66 6.18 -12.99
C GLY A 198 -1.83 5.25 -13.18
N HIS A 199 -1.71 4.33 -14.14
CA HIS A 199 -2.63 3.20 -14.32
C HIS A 199 -1.89 1.86 -14.17
N SER A 200 -2.56 0.82 -13.68
CA SER A 200 -1.97 -0.53 -13.52
C SER A 200 -0.70 -0.51 -12.66
N LEU A 201 0.44 -1.03 -13.13
CA LEU A 201 1.71 -0.92 -12.38
C LEU A 201 2.11 0.53 -12.11
N GLY A 202 1.81 1.47 -13.02
CA GLY A 202 2.03 2.91 -12.79
C GLY A 202 1.18 3.44 -11.64
N ALA A 203 -0.05 2.96 -11.49
CA ALA A 203 -0.89 3.31 -10.33
C ALA A 203 -0.30 2.77 -9.03
N GLN A 204 0.28 1.56 -9.04
CA GLN A 204 0.99 1.04 -7.86
C GLN A 204 2.20 1.92 -7.52
N THR A 205 2.93 2.41 -8.53
CA THR A 205 4.04 3.35 -8.34
C THR A 205 3.58 4.63 -7.66
N VAL A 206 2.51 5.24 -8.16
CA VAL A 206 1.96 6.49 -7.61
C VAL A 206 1.40 6.28 -6.20
N GLN A 207 0.69 5.18 -5.96
CA GLN A 207 0.12 4.87 -4.66
C GLN A 207 1.22 4.61 -3.61
N ARG A 208 2.24 3.81 -3.92
CA ARG A 208 3.39 3.59 -3.04
C ARG A 208 4.24 4.86 -2.85
N TYR A 209 4.32 5.70 -3.86
CA TYR A 209 4.96 7.02 -3.74
C TYR A 209 4.21 7.91 -2.74
N CYS A 210 2.89 7.82 -2.66
CA CYS A 210 2.12 8.55 -1.63
C CYS A 210 2.44 8.09 -0.20
N GLU A 211 2.80 6.83 0.00
CA GLU A 211 3.12 6.27 1.34
C GLU A 211 4.42 6.84 1.88
N VAL A 212 5.45 6.90 1.04
CA VAL A 212 6.83 7.20 1.49
C VAL A 212 7.41 8.48 0.91
N GLY A 213 6.70 9.13 0.00
CA GLY A 213 7.12 10.36 -0.67
C GLY A 213 7.15 11.55 0.27
N ASP A 214 8.21 12.34 0.17
CA ASP A 214 8.43 13.51 1.00
C ASP A 214 7.34 14.58 0.79
N ASN A 215 7.19 15.47 1.77
CA ASN A 215 6.44 16.70 1.55
C ASN A 215 7.35 17.72 0.86
N LEU A 216 7.16 17.88 -0.45
CA LEU A 216 7.95 18.77 -1.29
C LEU A 216 7.69 20.26 -1.04
N SER A 217 6.72 20.61 -0.18
CA SER A 217 6.34 22.01 0.11
C SER A 217 6.04 22.82 -1.16
N THR A 218 5.35 22.18 -2.11
CA THR A 218 5.01 22.79 -3.39
C THR A 218 4.11 24.02 -3.21
N LYS A 219 4.30 25.02 -4.07
CA LYS A 219 3.40 26.19 -4.13
C LYS A 219 2.11 25.87 -4.86
N THR A 220 2.19 24.92 -5.79
CA THR A 220 1.10 24.42 -6.60
C THR A 220 0.52 23.18 -5.92
N PRO A 221 -0.81 23.09 -5.78
CA PRO A 221 -1.46 21.87 -5.34
C PRO A 221 -1.10 20.67 -6.22
N VAL A 222 -0.77 19.55 -5.59
CA VAL A 222 -0.48 18.27 -6.26
C VAL A 222 -1.62 17.30 -5.99
N VAL A 223 -2.09 16.61 -7.05
CA VAL A 223 -3.07 15.53 -6.97
C VAL A 223 -2.44 14.24 -7.47
N TYR A 224 -2.69 13.13 -6.79
CA TYR A 224 -2.21 11.81 -7.16
C TYR A 224 -3.36 10.99 -7.74
N TRP A 225 -3.33 10.71 -9.04
CA TRP A 225 -4.38 9.92 -9.70
C TRP A 225 -3.99 8.46 -9.79
N VAL A 226 -4.80 7.57 -9.20
CA VAL A 226 -4.50 6.15 -9.01
C VAL A 226 -5.57 5.30 -9.69
N GLY A 227 -5.26 4.78 -10.88
CA GLY A 227 -6.18 3.98 -11.71
C GLY A 227 -5.88 2.49 -11.75
N ASN A 228 -6.82 1.64 -11.32
CA ASN A 228 -6.71 0.17 -11.45
C ASN A 228 -5.35 -0.47 -11.03
N PRO A 229 -4.73 -0.12 -9.89
CA PRO A 229 -3.53 -0.83 -9.46
C PRO A 229 -3.83 -2.30 -9.18
N ASN A 230 -2.84 -3.17 -9.41
CA ASN A 230 -2.98 -4.61 -9.16
C ASN A 230 -2.85 -4.97 -7.68
N SER A 231 -2.07 -4.19 -6.94
CA SER A 231 -1.91 -4.29 -5.49
C SER A 231 -1.65 -2.90 -4.91
N TYR A 232 -1.75 -2.78 -3.59
CA TYR A 232 -1.56 -1.56 -2.84
C TYR A 232 -0.49 -1.81 -1.79
N GLY A 233 0.36 -0.82 -1.49
CA GLY A 233 1.16 -0.92 -0.27
C GLY A 233 0.22 -0.85 0.94
N TRP A 234 0.38 -1.81 1.85
CA TRP A 234 -0.57 -2.00 2.94
C TRP A 234 0.03 -1.54 4.26
N MET A 235 -0.51 -0.43 4.79
CA MET A 235 0.07 0.30 5.93
C MET A 235 -0.28 -0.32 7.30
N SER A 236 -0.84 -1.52 7.35
CA SER A 236 -1.17 -2.26 8.58
C SER A 236 -0.62 -3.69 8.55
N LEU A 237 -0.53 -4.36 9.71
CA LEU A 237 -0.27 -5.80 9.77
C LEU A 237 -1.54 -6.63 9.59
N ASP A 238 -2.71 -6.04 9.87
CA ASP A 238 -3.98 -6.72 9.66
C ASP A 238 -4.26 -6.86 8.17
N ARG A 239 -4.78 -8.03 7.77
CA ARG A 239 -5.20 -8.34 6.40
C ARG A 239 -6.66 -8.81 6.39
N PRO A 240 -7.43 -8.44 5.34
CA PRO A 240 -8.83 -8.86 5.20
C PRO A 240 -8.98 -10.34 4.85
N ILE A 241 -7.94 -10.97 4.29
CA ILE A 241 -7.93 -12.39 3.91
C ILE A 241 -6.82 -13.10 4.66
N ASP A 242 -7.03 -14.38 5.00
CA ASP A 242 -6.06 -15.21 5.68
C ASP A 242 -4.70 -15.19 4.96
N TYR A 243 -3.65 -14.95 5.73
CA TYR A 243 -2.27 -14.78 5.24
C TYR A 243 -1.31 -15.77 5.90
N SER A 244 -1.83 -16.77 6.61
CA SER A 244 -1.04 -17.74 7.39
C SER A 244 -0.02 -18.51 6.54
N SER A 245 -0.30 -18.70 5.25
CA SER A 245 0.58 -19.36 4.27
C SER A 245 1.54 -18.40 3.55
N CYS A 246 1.42 -17.09 3.75
CA CYS A 246 2.18 -16.07 3.04
C CYS A 246 3.16 -15.36 3.98
N SER A 247 4.36 -15.93 4.17
CA SER A 247 5.37 -15.34 5.06
C SER A 247 5.88 -13.96 4.61
N THR A 248 5.75 -13.63 3.32
CA THR A 248 6.19 -12.37 2.72
C THR A 248 5.04 -11.37 2.52
N TYR A 249 3.87 -11.61 3.13
CA TYR A 249 2.68 -10.77 2.91
C TYR A 249 2.89 -9.29 3.22
N ASP A 250 3.84 -9.02 4.10
CA ASP A 250 4.16 -7.70 4.61
C ASP A 250 5.41 -7.09 3.97
N ASP A 251 6.10 -7.79 3.08
CA ASP A 251 7.31 -7.25 2.44
C ASP A 251 6.98 -6.01 1.59
N TRP A 252 7.93 -5.07 1.55
CA TRP A 252 7.79 -3.82 0.82
C TRP A 252 7.34 -4.07 -0.62
N ARG A 253 6.33 -3.28 -1.02
CA ARG A 253 5.44 -3.37 -2.21
C ARG A 253 4.01 -3.76 -1.84
N ASP A 254 3.84 -4.70 -0.93
CA ASP A 254 2.53 -5.17 -0.46
C ASP A 254 2.35 -4.97 1.05
N GLY A 255 3.42 -4.65 1.78
CA GLY A 255 3.43 -4.13 3.15
C GLY A 255 4.62 -3.20 3.40
N LEU A 256 5.17 -3.21 4.63
CA LEU A 256 6.26 -2.32 5.06
C LEU A 256 7.50 -3.03 5.64
N SER A 257 7.52 -4.37 5.75
CA SER A 257 8.73 -5.13 6.13
C SER A 257 9.75 -5.18 5.00
N SER A 258 10.97 -5.60 5.31
CA SER A 258 12.04 -5.78 4.31
C SER A 258 12.30 -4.54 3.43
N TYR A 259 12.05 -3.34 3.97
CA TYR A 259 12.27 -2.09 3.27
C TYR A 259 13.77 -1.83 3.07
N THR A 260 14.21 -1.84 1.81
CA THR A 260 15.65 -1.72 1.45
C THR A 260 15.97 -0.46 0.65
N ASN A 261 14.95 0.34 0.29
CA ASN A 261 15.18 1.56 -0.44
C ASN A 261 15.80 2.63 0.46
N THR A 262 16.66 3.46 -0.12
CA THR A 262 17.21 4.65 0.54
C THR A 262 16.20 5.79 0.59
N TYR A 263 15.41 5.94 -0.47
CA TYR A 263 14.30 6.89 -0.50
C TYR A 263 13.22 6.44 0.49
N GLY A 264 12.60 7.35 1.24
CA GLY A 264 11.50 6.98 2.15
C GLY A 264 11.90 6.19 3.41
N ALA A 265 13.19 5.84 3.56
CA ALA A 265 13.66 5.01 4.68
C ALA A 265 13.35 5.63 6.05
N ALA A 266 13.41 6.96 6.16
CA ALA A 266 13.16 7.67 7.41
C ALA A 266 11.70 7.54 7.88
N VAL A 267 10.72 7.71 6.99
CA VAL A 267 9.30 7.60 7.35
C VAL A 267 8.91 6.16 7.65
N VAL A 268 9.49 5.19 6.93
CA VAL A 268 9.27 3.77 7.24
C VAL A 268 9.90 3.36 8.57
N ALA A 269 11.12 3.83 8.85
CA ALA A 269 11.80 3.59 10.13
C ALA A 269 11.07 4.25 11.32
N ALA A 270 10.34 5.35 11.08
CA ALA A 270 9.48 5.99 12.08
C ALA A 270 8.20 5.20 12.40
N GLY A 271 7.93 4.11 11.68
CA GLY A 271 6.83 3.19 11.92
C GLY A 271 5.59 3.43 11.06
N ARG A 272 4.66 2.47 11.09
CA ARG A 272 3.46 2.43 10.23
C ARG A 272 2.57 3.66 10.39
N ASP A 273 2.41 4.15 11.62
CA ASP A 273 1.61 5.35 11.89
C ASP A 273 2.22 6.59 11.23
N ALA A 274 3.55 6.66 11.11
CA ALA A 274 4.21 7.74 10.38
C ALA A 274 3.94 7.65 8.87
N VAL A 275 4.00 6.43 8.31
CA VAL A 275 3.65 6.17 6.90
C VAL A 275 2.18 6.52 6.62
N LEU A 276 1.24 6.06 7.46
CA LEU A 276 -0.19 6.35 7.30
C LEU A 276 -0.47 7.86 7.44
N ARG A 277 0.16 8.55 8.40
CA ARG A 277 0.05 10.01 8.50
C ARG A 277 0.57 10.70 7.25
N ASN A 278 1.72 10.27 6.72
CA ASN A 278 2.26 10.81 5.47
C ASN A 278 1.29 10.60 4.31
N TYR A 279 0.76 9.38 4.17
CA TYR A 279 -0.24 9.03 3.16
C TYR A 279 -1.48 9.91 3.23
N ASN A 280 -2.01 10.13 4.45
CA ASN A 280 -3.20 10.95 4.67
C ASN A 280 -2.99 12.45 4.40
N THR A 281 -1.74 12.91 4.26
CA THR A 281 -1.47 14.28 3.80
C THR A 281 -1.65 14.46 2.29
N LYS A 282 -1.72 13.35 1.54
CA LYS A 282 -1.79 13.39 0.07
C LYS A 282 -3.24 13.56 -0.39
N ASN A 283 -3.42 14.34 -1.44
CA ASN A 283 -4.70 14.49 -2.13
C ASN A 283 -4.77 13.46 -3.27
N ILE A 284 -5.47 12.36 -3.04
CA ILE A 284 -5.50 11.19 -3.93
C ILE A 284 -6.86 11.10 -4.61
N ALA A 285 -6.84 10.96 -5.94
CA ALA A 285 -8.01 10.66 -6.74
C ALA A 285 -7.93 9.20 -7.20
N TYR A 286 -8.74 8.33 -6.60
CA TYR A 286 -8.84 6.94 -7.04
C TYR A 286 -9.82 6.84 -8.20
N THR A 287 -9.47 6.04 -9.20
CA THR A 287 -10.40 5.67 -10.26
C THR A 287 -10.40 4.16 -10.45
N ARG A 288 -11.58 3.55 -10.32
CA ARG A 288 -11.78 2.10 -10.37
C ARG A 288 -12.64 1.71 -11.56
N GLY A 289 -12.05 0.90 -12.44
CA GLY A 289 -12.76 0.11 -13.43
C GLY A 289 -13.54 -1.01 -12.74
N THR A 290 -14.87 -0.94 -12.77
CA THR A 290 -15.73 -1.95 -12.10
C THR A 290 -15.78 -3.28 -12.84
N LEU A 291 -15.32 -3.32 -14.11
CA LEU A 291 -15.22 -4.54 -14.91
C LEU A 291 -13.81 -5.13 -14.92
N ASP A 292 -12.84 -4.47 -14.29
CA ASP A 292 -11.48 -4.99 -14.16
C ASP A 292 -11.40 -5.97 -12.97
N LEU A 293 -11.76 -7.22 -13.26
CA LEU A 293 -11.78 -8.35 -12.34
C LEU A 293 -10.54 -9.26 -12.49
N GLY A 294 -9.53 -8.82 -13.24
CA GLY A 294 -8.32 -9.61 -13.47
C GLY A 294 -7.42 -9.71 -12.23
N ASP A 295 -6.45 -10.63 -12.28
CA ASP A 295 -5.33 -10.67 -11.35
C ASP A 295 -4.04 -11.07 -12.08
N ASP A 296 -3.06 -10.18 -12.09
CA ASP A 296 -1.71 -10.44 -12.61
C ASP A 296 -0.66 -10.40 -11.48
N SER A 297 -1.06 -10.73 -10.25
CA SER A 297 -0.15 -10.76 -9.09
C SER A 297 0.82 -11.93 -9.19
N SER A 298 2.09 -11.67 -8.95
CA SER A 298 3.17 -12.66 -9.03
C SER A 298 3.66 -13.14 -7.64
N GLY A 299 2.98 -12.73 -6.56
CA GLY A 299 3.36 -13.02 -5.19
C GLY A 299 2.12 -13.21 -4.32
N CYS A 300 2.29 -13.74 -3.11
CA CYS A 300 1.16 -14.03 -2.22
C CYS A 300 0.65 -12.78 -1.48
N GLY A 301 1.44 -11.71 -1.35
CA GLY A 301 1.01 -10.48 -0.65
C GLY A 301 -0.33 -9.92 -1.15
N PRO A 302 -0.51 -9.70 -2.47
CA PRO A 302 -1.77 -9.20 -3.02
C PRO A 302 -2.98 -10.10 -2.71
N THR A 303 -2.81 -11.43 -2.65
CA THR A 303 -3.94 -12.35 -2.38
C THR A 303 -4.47 -12.22 -0.95
N THR A 304 -3.65 -11.72 -0.02
CA THR A 304 -4.08 -11.41 1.35
C THR A 304 -4.97 -10.17 1.45
N THR A 305 -5.07 -9.39 0.37
CA THR A 305 -5.85 -8.14 0.30
C THR A 305 -7.08 -8.25 -0.62
N GLY A 306 -7.19 -9.31 -1.41
CA GLY A 306 -8.30 -9.55 -2.33
C GLY A 306 -7.93 -10.53 -3.44
N ALA A 307 -8.92 -11.26 -3.98
CA ALA A 307 -8.71 -12.24 -5.04
C ALA A 307 -8.42 -11.60 -6.40
N ASN A 308 -8.88 -10.37 -6.64
CA ASN A 308 -8.65 -9.64 -7.88
C ASN A 308 -8.51 -8.14 -7.63
N ARG A 309 -8.20 -7.36 -8.68
CA ARG A 309 -8.00 -5.90 -8.56
C ARG A 309 -9.19 -5.17 -7.98
N HIS A 310 -10.40 -5.63 -8.27
CA HIS A 310 -11.64 -5.03 -7.80
C HIS A 310 -11.75 -5.20 -6.29
N GLU A 311 -11.72 -6.43 -5.78
CA GLU A 311 -11.80 -6.69 -4.34
C GLU A 311 -10.67 -6.03 -3.55
N ARG A 312 -9.43 -6.06 -4.08
CA ARG A 312 -8.27 -5.39 -3.46
C ARG A 312 -8.51 -3.89 -3.28
N PHE A 313 -9.14 -3.24 -4.26
CA PHE A 313 -9.47 -1.82 -4.15
C PHE A 313 -10.44 -1.55 -2.99
N PHE A 314 -11.56 -2.27 -2.93
CA PHE A 314 -12.55 -2.04 -1.87
C PHE A 314 -12.01 -2.36 -0.48
N ASN A 315 -11.27 -3.46 -0.35
CA ASN A 315 -10.60 -3.80 0.89
C ASN A 315 -9.58 -2.74 1.30
N PHE A 316 -8.83 -2.17 0.34
CA PHE A 316 -7.90 -1.09 0.60
C PHE A 316 -8.61 0.19 1.08
N ILE A 317 -9.66 0.63 0.37
CA ILE A 317 -10.46 1.81 0.75
C ILE A 317 -11.11 1.62 2.13
N ARG A 318 -11.56 0.41 2.45
CA ARG A 318 -12.13 0.09 3.77
C ARG A 318 -11.08 0.15 4.88
N ALA A 319 -9.89 -0.39 4.64
CA ALA A 319 -8.80 -0.38 5.61
C ALA A 319 -8.19 1.01 5.79
N PHE A 320 -8.13 1.80 4.72
CA PHE A 320 -7.54 3.13 4.68
C PHE A 320 -8.50 4.10 3.97
N PRO A 321 -9.57 4.55 4.66
CA PRO A 321 -10.54 5.46 4.10
C PRO A 321 -9.88 6.74 3.58
N PRO A 322 -10.22 7.21 2.35
CA PRO A 322 -9.68 8.46 1.84
C PRO A 322 -10.04 9.64 2.73
N THR A 323 -9.15 10.62 2.82
CA THR A 323 -9.44 11.87 3.53
C THR A 323 -10.46 12.71 2.76
N SER A 324 -11.04 13.72 3.40
CA SER A 324 -12.03 14.62 2.79
C SER A 324 -11.54 15.35 1.53
N SER A 325 -10.22 15.41 1.33
CA SER A 325 -9.61 16.01 0.14
C SER A 325 -9.56 15.07 -1.06
N CYS A 326 -9.60 13.76 -0.82
CA CYS A 326 -9.51 12.70 -1.81
C CYS A 326 -10.86 12.43 -2.49
N THR A 327 -10.82 11.75 -3.64
CA THR A 327 -12.02 11.34 -4.39
C THR A 327 -11.97 9.86 -4.76
N ILE A 328 -13.15 9.25 -4.92
CA ILE A 328 -13.29 7.91 -5.49
C ILE A 328 -14.22 7.98 -6.70
N ASP A 329 -13.71 7.59 -7.86
CA ASP A 329 -14.45 7.58 -9.11
C ASP A 329 -14.60 6.15 -9.65
N TYR A 330 -15.82 5.72 -9.93
CA TYR A 330 -16.14 4.43 -10.52
C TYR A 330 -16.47 4.56 -12.00
N ALA A 331 -15.99 3.63 -12.81
CA ALA A 331 -16.30 3.56 -14.23
C ALA A 331 -16.52 2.10 -14.67
N ALA A 332 -17.56 1.84 -15.47
CA ALA A 332 -17.86 0.52 -16.03
C ALA A 332 -16.88 0.13 -17.16
N ILE A 333 -15.62 -0.05 -16.79
CA ILE A 333 -14.46 -0.22 -17.70
C ILE A 333 -13.59 -1.35 -17.16
N GLY A 334 -12.96 -2.10 -18.08
CA GLY A 334 -11.96 -3.13 -17.78
C GLY A 334 -10.57 -2.55 -17.47
N HIS A 335 -9.53 -3.35 -17.67
CA HIS A 335 -8.13 -2.97 -17.41
C HIS A 335 -7.52 -2.15 -18.56
N ASP A 336 -8.17 -1.05 -18.95
CA ASP A 336 -7.79 -0.23 -20.10
C ASP A 336 -7.49 1.23 -19.72
N ALA A 337 -6.23 1.65 -19.91
CA ALA A 337 -5.77 2.98 -19.53
C ALA A 337 -6.46 4.09 -20.32
N GLY A 338 -6.66 3.91 -21.63
CA GLY A 338 -7.26 4.93 -22.49
C GLY A 338 -8.69 5.25 -22.09
N SER A 339 -9.49 4.21 -21.89
CA SER A 339 -10.87 4.33 -21.42
C SER A 339 -10.94 4.90 -19.99
N MET A 340 -10.02 4.51 -19.10
CA MET A 340 -9.94 5.09 -17.76
C MET A 340 -9.68 6.59 -17.80
N PHE A 341 -8.72 7.06 -18.60
CA PHE A 341 -8.41 8.49 -18.74
C PHE A 341 -9.55 9.26 -19.40
N ALA A 342 -10.22 8.66 -20.39
CA ALA A 342 -11.34 9.28 -21.11
C ALA A 342 -12.67 9.22 -20.35
N SER A 343 -12.77 8.46 -19.26
CA SER A 343 -13.97 8.40 -18.42
C SER A 343 -14.30 9.78 -17.82
N PRO A 344 -15.57 10.07 -17.48
CA PRO A 344 -15.93 11.36 -16.86
C PRO A 344 -15.11 11.69 -15.61
N GLY A 345 -14.90 10.71 -14.72
CA GLY A 345 -14.03 10.84 -13.56
C GLY A 345 -12.57 11.07 -13.97
N GLY A 346 -12.05 10.28 -14.90
CA GLY A 346 -10.70 10.48 -15.45
C GLY A 346 -10.47 11.89 -15.97
N GLN A 347 -11.34 12.38 -16.86
CA GLN A 347 -11.25 13.74 -17.42
C GLN A 347 -11.35 14.82 -16.34
N ALA A 348 -12.25 14.65 -15.37
CA ALA A 348 -12.41 15.58 -14.27
C ALA A 348 -11.11 15.72 -13.47
N ARG A 349 -10.53 14.61 -13.01
CA ARG A 349 -9.34 14.62 -12.14
C ARG A 349 -8.05 14.94 -12.88
N LEU A 350 -7.93 14.51 -14.14
CA LEU A 350 -6.73 14.70 -14.95
C LEU A 350 -6.68 16.07 -15.61
N PHE A 351 -7.83 16.67 -15.97
CA PHE A 351 -7.84 17.86 -16.83
C PHE A 351 -8.69 19.04 -16.33
N LEU A 352 -9.77 18.82 -15.56
CA LEU A 352 -10.77 19.87 -15.27
C LEU A 352 -10.72 20.45 -13.85
N ASP A 353 -10.62 19.62 -12.81
CA ASP A 353 -10.70 20.06 -11.41
C ASP A 353 -9.67 21.15 -11.12
N ASN A 354 -10.02 22.27 -10.50
CA ASN A 354 -9.09 23.37 -10.17
C ASN A 354 -8.29 23.91 -11.39
N PHE A 355 -8.78 23.76 -12.62
CA PHE A 355 -8.05 24.21 -13.81
C PHE A 355 -7.80 25.73 -13.81
N ASP A 356 -8.75 26.51 -13.30
CA ASP A 356 -8.70 27.96 -13.19
C ASP A 356 -8.06 28.47 -11.87
N GLY A 357 -7.68 27.57 -10.96
CA GLY A 357 -7.13 27.92 -9.64
C GLY A 357 -8.18 28.24 -8.58
N SER A 358 -9.48 28.01 -8.84
CA SER A 358 -10.57 28.29 -7.90
C SER A 358 -10.66 27.32 -6.71
N GLY A 359 -9.95 26.19 -6.77
CA GLY A 359 -10.11 25.06 -5.84
C GLY A 359 -11.34 24.19 -6.12
N SER A 360 -12.13 24.51 -7.16
CA SER A 360 -13.34 23.76 -7.52
C SER A 360 -13.00 22.32 -7.92
N LYS A 361 -13.80 21.37 -7.45
CA LYS A 361 -13.70 19.95 -7.83
C LYS A 361 -15.07 19.44 -8.24
N ALA A 362 -15.13 18.63 -9.29
CA ALA A 362 -16.33 17.90 -9.64
C ALA A 362 -16.74 16.95 -8.51
N TYR A 363 -18.03 16.63 -8.42
CA TYR A 363 -18.52 15.55 -7.56
C TYR A 363 -17.85 14.23 -7.91
N ASP A 364 -17.78 13.33 -6.94
CA ASP A 364 -17.30 11.96 -7.11
C ASP A 364 -18.20 11.22 -8.12
N PHE A 365 -17.58 10.52 -9.05
CA PHE A 365 -18.31 9.84 -10.13
C PHE A 365 -18.66 8.41 -9.74
N GLY A 366 -19.92 8.03 -9.90
CA GLY A 366 -20.37 6.67 -9.63
C GLY A 366 -20.57 6.32 -8.15
N TYR A 367 -20.50 7.29 -7.23
CA TYR A 367 -20.98 7.16 -5.84
C TYR A 367 -21.09 8.53 -5.10
N PRO A 368 -22.07 8.78 -4.22
CA PRO A 368 -22.05 9.95 -3.35
C PRO A 368 -21.00 9.80 -2.23
N ARG A 369 -20.28 10.89 -1.93
CA ARG A 369 -19.27 10.96 -0.85
C ARG A 369 -19.82 10.51 0.49
N LEU A 370 -18.97 9.80 1.24
CA LEU A 370 -19.09 9.50 2.68
C LEU A 370 -19.58 10.71 3.49
N GLN A 371 -20.83 10.65 3.98
CA GLN A 371 -21.28 11.35 5.17
C GLN A 371 -20.99 10.49 6.41
N ALA A 372 -20.94 11.10 7.59
CA ALA A 372 -20.74 10.38 8.83
C ALA A 372 -21.89 9.36 9.04
N GLY A 373 -21.56 8.06 9.01
CA GLY A 373 -22.53 6.97 9.10
C GLY A 373 -22.79 6.22 7.78
N ASP A 374 -22.15 6.62 6.67
CA ASP A 374 -22.23 5.88 5.42
C ASP A 374 -21.44 4.55 5.51
N ASP A 375 -22.11 3.50 5.07
CA ASP A 375 -21.54 2.18 4.87
C ASP A 375 -20.49 2.22 3.74
N PRO A 376 -19.24 1.75 3.91
CA PRO A 376 -18.19 1.79 2.88
C PRO A 376 -18.48 0.96 1.62
N TYR A 377 -19.67 0.35 1.48
CA TYR A 377 -20.05 -0.35 0.26
C TYR A 377 -20.65 0.60 -0.76
N PRO A 378 -20.36 0.39 -2.07
CA PRO A 378 -21.19 0.97 -3.10
C PRO A 378 -22.62 0.41 -2.96
N ASP A 379 -23.60 1.29 -2.84
CA ASP A 379 -25.01 1.04 -3.11
C ASP A 379 -25.10 0.25 -4.43
N PRO A 380 -25.47 -1.04 -4.38
CA PRO A 380 -25.53 -1.90 -5.56
C PRO A 380 -26.45 -1.33 -6.65
N SER A 381 -27.38 -0.43 -6.30
CA SER A 381 -28.29 0.21 -7.25
C SER A 381 -27.63 1.27 -8.14
N GLN A 382 -26.45 1.77 -7.78
CA GLN A 382 -25.71 2.81 -8.52
C GLN A 382 -24.58 2.23 -9.40
N SER A 383 -24.31 0.93 -9.32
CA SER A 383 -23.40 0.25 -10.25
C SER A 383 -24.11 0.02 -11.58
N SER A 384 -23.79 0.82 -12.59
CA SER A 384 -24.29 0.65 -13.97
C SER A 384 -23.82 -0.65 -14.65
N ALA A 385 -23.02 -1.48 -13.98
CA ALA A 385 -22.92 -2.90 -14.24
C ALA A 385 -23.69 -3.64 -13.14
N ILE A 386 -24.94 -4.00 -13.41
CA ILE A 386 -25.71 -4.90 -12.55
C ILE A 386 -24.88 -6.19 -12.48
N ALA A 387 -24.21 -6.43 -11.36
CA ALA A 387 -23.73 -7.76 -11.05
C ALA A 387 -24.95 -8.69 -11.17
N PRO A 388 -24.84 -9.89 -11.74
CA PRO A 388 -25.89 -10.86 -11.59
C PRO A 388 -25.93 -11.18 -10.10
N VAL A 389 -26.78 -10.48 -9.37
CA VAL A 389 -27.14 -10.73 -7.99
C VAL A 389 -28.56 -11.24 -8.00
N SER A 390 -28.90 -12.04 -7.01
CA SER A 390 -30.27 -12.45 -6.76
C SER A 390 -30.79 -11.73 -5.50
N PRO A 391 -30.92 -10.39 -5.52
CA PRO A 391 -31.41 -9.65 -4.37
C PRO A 391 -32.87 -10.07 -4.13
N GLY A 392 -33.20 -10.39 -2.88
CA GLY A 392 -34.53 -10.85 -2.54
C GLY A 392 -34.60 -11.47 -1.16
N SER A 393 -35.82 -11.87 -0.79
CA SER A 393 -36.10 -12.63 0.42
C SER A 393 -36.57 -14.02 0.04
N PHE A 394 -35.93 -15.04 0.58
CA PHE A 394 -36.19 -16.45 0.32
C PHE A 394 -36.35 -17.16 1.66
N SER A 395 -37.48 -17.81 1.87
CA SER A 395 -37.78 -18.52 3.13
C SER A 395 -37.60 -17.66 4.40
N GLY A 396 -37.90 -16.36 4.31
CA GLY A 396 -37.75 -15.40 5.43
C GLY A 396 -36.31 -14.91 5.67
N MET A 397 -35.35 -15.27 4.80
CA MET A 397 -33.98 -14.77 4.82
C MET A 397 -33.76 -13.78 3.68
N THR A 398 -33.23 -12.60 3.97
CA THR A 398 -32.96 -11.54 2.99
C THR A 398 -31.49 -11.54 2.60
N TYR A 399 -31.17 -11.30 1.33
CA TYR A 399 -29.79 -11.18 0.86
C TYR A 399 -29.02 -10.11 1.65
N GLN A 400 -27.79 -10.43 2.07
CA GLN A 400 -26.92 -9.58 2.87
C GLN A 400 -25.64 -9.19 2.12
N GLY A 401 -25.49 -9.60 0.87
CA GLY A 401 -24.29 -9.35 0.06
C GLY A 401 -23.39 -10.58 -0.09
N CYS A 402 -22.30 -10.38 -0.81
CA CYS A 402 -21.24 -11.38 -1.02
C CYS A 402 -20.17 -11.32 0.09
N TYR A 403 -19.80 -12.45 0.68
CA TYR A 403 -18.78 -12.54 1.72
C TYR A 403 -17.61 -13.45 1.33
N SER A 404 -16.42 -13.15 1.81
CA SER A 404 -15.26 -14.03 1.70
C SER A 404 -15.43 -15.28 2.56
N ASP A 405 -14.95 -16.40 2.05
CA ASP A 405 -14.89 -17.67 2.76
C ASP A 405 -13.48 -18.27 2.68
N PRO A 406 -12.47 -17.66 3.36
CA PRO A 406 -11.07 -18.12 3.34
C PRO A 406 -10.85 -19.45 4.09
N GLY A 407 -11.94 -20.15 4.42
CA GLY A 407 -12.03 -21.34 5.24
C GLY A 407 -13.38 -21.28 5.92
N SER A 408 -14.22 -22.31 5.68
CA SER A 408 -15.66 -22.35 5.96
C SER A 408 -16.10 -21.47 7.14
N VAL A 409 -16.48 -20.22 6.82
CA VAL A 409 -16.87 -19.20 7.81
C VAL A 409 -18.25 -19.44 8.38
N LEU A 410 -19.01 -20.37 7.80
CA LEU A 410 -20.23 -20.93 8.38
C LEU A 410 -19.94 -22.36 8.84
N PRO A 411 -20.37 -22.73 10.06
CA PRO A 411 -19.92 -23.97 10.71
C PRO A 411 -20.52 -25.26 10.14
N LEU A 412 -21.66 -25.17 9.44
CA LEU A 412 -22.36 -26.35 8.94
C LEU A 412 -22.50 -26.31 7.43
N LYS A 413 -21.90 -27.27 6.72
CA LYS A 413 -22.25 -27.59 5.34
C LYS A 413 -23.51 -28.46 5.34
N ALA A 414 -24.67 -27.87 5.10
CA ALA A 414 -25.93 -28.61 5.10
C ALA A 414 -25.97 -29.65 3.98
N TYR A 415 -25.46 -29.30 2.79
CA TYR A 415 -25.27 -30.22 1.66
C TYR A 415 -24.36 -29.63 0.58
N SER A 416 -23.99 -30.46 -0.41
CA SER A 416 -23.40 -30.06 -1.69
C SER A 416 -23.91 -30.96 -2.81
N ASN A 417 -24.66 -30.39 -3.77
CA ASN A 417 -25.25 -31.12 -4.89
C ASN A 417 -25.70 -30.18 -6.02
N ASN A 418 -26.08 -30.75 -7.17
CA ASN A 418 -26.49 -29.99 -8.35
C ASN A 418 -27.93 -29.47 -8.29
N ASP A 419 -28.69 -29.79 -7.24
CA ASP A 419 -30.07 -29.30 -7.04
C ASP A 419 -30.09 -28.02 -6.19
N ASN A 420 -28.91 -27.45 -5.88
CA ASN A 420 -28.79 -26.27 -5.05
C ASN A 420 -29.42 -25.05 -5.71
N THR A 421 -30.25 -24.34 -4.94
CA THR A 421 -30.89 -23.07 -5.28
C THR A 421 -30.90 -22.20 -4.02
N ILE A 422 -31.14 -20.90 -4.17
CA ILE A 422 -31.31 -19.99 -3.03
C ILE A 422 -32.49 -20.44 -2.18
N ASP A 423 -33.59 -20.84 -2.81
CA ASP A 423 -34.80 -21.33 -2.14
C ASP A 423 -34.51 -22.57 -1.28
N THR A 424 -33.86 -23.59 -1.86
CA THR A 424 -33.57 -24.85 -1.17
C THR A 424 -32.58 -24.66 -0.03
N CYS A 425 -31.56 -23.82 -0.21
CA CYS A 425 -30.58 -23.58 0.85
C CYS A 425 -31.16 -22.77 2.02
N THR A 426 -31.83 -21.64 1.73
CA THR A 426 -32.45 -20.80 2.76
C THR A 426 -33.53 -21.56 3.53
N ALA A 427 -34.37 -22.34 2.85
CA ALA A 427 -35.36 -23.21 3.49
C ALA A 427 -34.71 -24.25 4.41
N THR A 428 -33.61 -24.87 3.96
CA THR A 428 -32.88 -25.87 4.74
C THR A 428 -32.29 -25.26 6.01
N CYS A 429 -31.60 -24.12 5.90
CA CYS A 429 -31.02 -23.46 7.07
C CYS A 429 -32.10 -22.94 8.04
N ALA A 430 -33.16 -22.30 7.51
CA ALA A 430 -34.29 -21.84 8.32
C ALA A 430 -34.98 -23.00 9.05
N GLY A 431 -35.22 -24.12 8.35
CA GLY A 431 -35.83 -25.32 8.90
C GLY A 431 -34.99 -26.01 9.99
N GLN A 432 -33.67 -25.83 9.94
CA GLN A 432 -32.74 -26.28 10.98
C GLN A 432 -32.53 -25.24 12.10
N GLY A 433 -33.23 -24.11 12.05
CA GLY A 433 -33.17 -23.06 13.08
C GLY A 433 -31.96 -22.13 12.99
N TYR A 434 -31.23 -22.15 11.87
CA TYR A 434 -30.13 -21.22 11.62
C TYR A 434 -30.63 -19.88 11.08
N LYS A 435 -29.97 -18.80 11.50
CA LYS A 435 -30.30 -17.44 11.06
C LYS A 435 -29.71 -17.05 9.72
N ILE A 436 -28.60 -17.70 9.33
CA ILE A 436 -27.79 -17.38 8.15
C ILE A 436 -27.72 -18.61 7.24
N ALA A 437 -27.94 -18.40 5.95
CA ALA A 437 -27.63 -19.31 4.87
C ALA A 437 -26.55 -18.69 3.97
N GLY A 438 -25.54 -19.47 3.60
CA GLY A 438 -24.49 -19.07 2.67
C GLY A 438 -24.42 -20.06 1.52
N LEU A 439 -24.44 -19.56 0.29
CA LEU A 439 -24.33 -20.39 -0.91
C LEU A 439 -22.95 -20.20 -1.53
N GLU A 440 -22.24 -21.30 -1.79
CA GLU A 440 -20.88 -21.30 -2.33
C GLU A 440 -20.78 -22.21 -3.55
N PHE A 441 -19.88 -21.85 -4.48
CA PHE A 441 -19.47 -22.71 -5.60
C PHE A 441 -20.62 -23.28 -6.45
N GLY A 442 -21.77 -22.60 -6.49
CA GLY A 442 -22.95 -23.03 -7.26
C GLY A 442 -23.73 -24.21 -6.67
N VAL A 443 -23.07 -25.09 -5.90
CA VAL A 443 -23.60 -26.39 -5.44
C VAL A 443 -23.69 -26.52 -3.92
N GLU A 444 -23.04 -25.65 -3.15
CA GLU A 444 -22.90 -25.81 -1.70
C GLU A 444 -23.90 -24.94 -0.94
N CYS A 445 -24.40 -25.49 0.17
CA CYS A 445 -25.24 -24.78 1.12
C CYS A 445 -24.64 -24.88 2.51
N TRP A 446 -24.41 -23.71 3.11
CA TRP A 446 -23.83 -23.54 4.43
C TRP A 446 -24.79 -22.83 5.36
N CYS A 447 -24.85 -23.23 6.63
CA CYS A 447 -25.74 -22.65 7.64
C CYS A 447 -24.97 -22.21 8.89
N GLY A 448 -25.45 -21.15 9.54
CA GLY A 448 -24.88 -20.66 10.80
C GLY A 448 -25.75 -19.60 11.47
N ASN A 449 -25.31 -19.15 12.64
CA ASN A 449 -25.96 -18.06 13.38
C ASN A 449 -25.12 -16.78 13.45
N SER A 450 -23.85 -16.89 13.08
CA SER A 450 -22.89 -15.82 12.89
C SER A 450 -21.95 -16.22 11.76
N LEU A 451 -21.33 -15.22 11.11
CA LEU A 451 -20.19 -15.46 10.23
C LEU A 451 -18.92 -15.52 11.06
N GLY A 452 -18.00 -16.44 10.74
CA GLY A 452 -16.68 -16.48 11.34
C GLY A 452 -15.94 -15.14 11.17
N TYR A 453 -15.11 -14.75 12.13
CA TYR A 453 -14.46 -13.43 12.17
C TYR A 453 -13.56 -13.11 10.94
N LYS A 454 -13.18 -14.14 10.18
CA LYS A 454 -12.41 -14.00 8.92
C LYS A 454 -13.30 -13.67 7.71
N ALA A 455 -14.61 -13.82 7.82
CA ALA A 455 -15.53 -13.40 6.79
C ALA A 455 -15.50 -11.88 6.65
N GLN A 456 -15.22 -11.41 5.44
CA GLN A 456 -15.32 -10.01 5.09
C GLN A 456 -16.42 -9.86 4.06
N SER A 457 -17.28 -8.87 4.21
CA SER A 457 -18.14 -8.49 3.09
C SER A 457 -17.24 -7.98 1.96
N THR A 458 -17.57 -8.44 0.76
CA THR A 458 -16.90 -8.16 -0.49
C THR A 458 -17.93 -7.57 -1.46
N THR A 459 -17.47 -7.14 -2.61
CA THR A 459 -18.36 -6.70 -3.67
C THR A 459 -19.18 -7.85 -4.21
N ASP A 460 -20.44 -7.62 -4.55
CA ASP A 460 -21.32 -8.63 -5.14
C ASP A 460 -20.75 -9.26 -6.42
N GLN A 461 -19.91 -8.54 -7.17
CA GLN A 461 -19.17 -9.05 -8.34
C GLN A 461 -18.23 -10.22 -8.02
N ALA A 462 -17.91 -10.47 -6.74
CA ALA A 462 -17.15 -11.64 -6.32
C ALA A 462 -18.02 -12.91 -6.30
N CYS A 463 -19.34 -12.77 -6.12
CA CYS A 463 -20.32 -13.85 -6.13
C CYS A 463 -21.05 -13.84 -7.48
N THR A 464 -20.48 -14.52 -8.49
CA THR A 464 -21.02 -14.51 -9.86
C THR A 464 -21.38 -15.91 -10.37
N MET A 465 -21.14 -16.95 -9.56
CA MET A 465 -21.41 -18.32 -9.97
C MET A 465 -22.91 -18.61 -9.88
N ALA A 466 -23.48 -19.08 -11.00
CA ALA A 466 -24.87 -19.48 -11.04
C ALA A 466 -25.12 -20.71 -10.15
N CYS A 467 -26.31 -20.79 -9.56
CA CYS A 467 -26.75 -21.98 -8.84
C CYS A 467 -26.91 -23.15 -9.80
N ALA A 468 -26.44 -24.33 -9.42
CA ALA A 468 -26.54 -25.52 -10.27
C ALA A 468 -28.00 -25.94 -10.52
N GLY A 469 -28.87 -25.77 -9.52
CA GLY A 469 -30.30 -26.10 -9.61
C GLY A 469 -31.14 -25.00 -10.26
N ASN A 470 -30.60 -23.78 -10.42
CA ASN A 470 -31.28 -22.67 -11.08
C ASN A 470 -30.27 -21.63 -11.61
N SER A 471 -30.00 -21.65 -12.91
CA SER A 471 -29.00 -20.76 -13.52
C SER A 471 -29.38 -19.27 -13.52
N SER A 472 -30.62 -18.92 -13.16
CA SER A 472 -31.05 -17.52 -12.97
C SER A 472 -30.74 -17.00 -11.57
N GLN A 473 -30.27 -17.86 -10.67
CA GLN A 473 -29.88 -17.53 -9.30
C GLN A 473 -28.36 -17.60 -9.12
N ILE A 474 -27.85 -16.89 -8.12
CA ILE A 474 -26.41 -16.71 -7.92
C ILE A 474 -26.00 -17.25 -6.55
N CYS A 475 -25.21 -18.31 -6.58
CA CYS A 475 -24.82 -19.16 -5.46
C CYS A 475 -23.32 -19.02 -5.16
N GLY A 476 -22.89 -17.79 -4.87
CA GLY A 476 -21.53 -17.49 -4.47
C GLY A 476 -20.51 -17.59 -5.60
N ASN A 477 -19.31 -18.03 -5.24
CA ASN A 477 -18.21 -18.39 -6.15
C ASN A 477 -17.21 -19.26 -5.35
N SER A 478 -16.06 -19.61 -5.92
CA SER A 478 -14.98 -20.26 -5.15
C SER A 478 -14.53 -19.35 -3.99
N TYR A 479 -14.60 -19.85 -2.75
CA TYR A 479 -14.28 -19.11 -1.52
C TYR A 479 -15.13 -17.85 -1.32
N ARG A 480 -16.35 -17.80 -1.89
CA ARG A 480 -17.26 -16.65 -1.80
C ARG A 480 -18.68 -17.11 -1.54
N LEU A 481 -19.29 -16.57 -0.49
CA LEU A 481 -20.65 -16.89 -0.07
C LEU A 481 -21.62 -15.80 -0.51
N SER A 482 -22.65 -16.17 -1.26
CA SER A 482 -23.89 -15.37 -1.30
C SER A 482 -24.61 -15.56 0.02
N VAL A 483 -24.65 -14.54 0.87
CA VAL A 483 -25.18 -14.66 2.24
C VAL A 483 -26.62 -14.16 2.32
N PHE A 484 -27.48 -14.94 2.97
CA PHE A 484 -28.87 -14.60 3.28
C PHE A 484 -29.09 -14.73 4.79
N SER A 485 -29.83 -13.80 5.39
CA SER A 485 -30.08 -13.80 6.83
C SER A 485 -31.47 -13.32 7.19
N THR A 486 -32.00 -13.85 8.30
CA THR A 486 -33.25 -13.41 8.93
C THR A 486 -33.15 -12.06 9.66
N SER A 487 -31.92 -11.57 9.91
CA SER A 487 -31.63 -10.32 10.61
C SER A 487 -30.25 -9.78 10.20
N ASN A 488 -29.84 -8.61 10.72
CA ASN A 488 -28.50 -8.08 10.47
C ASN A 488 -27.42 -9.13 10.77
N ILE A 489 -26.45 -9.23 9.88
CA ILE A 489 -25.33 -10.17 10.03
C ILE A 489 -24.54 -9.84 11.30
N THR A 490 -24.29 -10.87 12.11
CA THR A 490 -23.35 -10.82 13.22
C THR A 490 -22.10 -11.61 12.85
N THR A 491 -20.93 -10.99 13.01
CA THR A 491 -19.64 -11.68 12.88
C THR A 491 -19.12 -12.09 14.25
N ASP A 492 -18.47 -13.25 14.34
CA ASP A 492 -17.74 -13.64 15.54
C ASP A 492 -16.64 -12.62 15.85
N VAL A 493 -16.31 -12.47 17.13
CA VAL A 493 -15.26 -11.56 17.58
C VAL A 493 -13.90 -12.12 17.13
N LYS A 494 -13.08 -11.28 16.48
CA LYS A 494 -11.68 -11.63 16.16
C LYS A 494 -10.97 -11.99 17.48
N PRO A 495 -10.38 -13.19 17.61
CA PRO A 495 -9.69 -13.56 18.84
C PRO A 495 -8.52 -12.63 19.11
N SER A 496 -8.20 -12.41 20.38
CA SER A 496 -7.09 -11.54 20.79
C SER A 496 -6.40 -12.08 22.04
N SER A 497 -5.21 -11.56 22.35
CA SER A 497 -4.59 -11.80 23.66
C SER A 497 -4.95 -10.62 24.56
N PRO A 498 -5.68 -10.83 25.66
CA PRO A 498 -5.99 -9.75 26.60
C PRO A 498 -4.71 -9.05 27.05
N GLN A 499 -4.67 -7.71 27.05
CA GLN A 499 -3.46 -6.98 27.46
C GLN A 499 -3.19 -7.10 28.97
N GLN A 500 -4.24 -7.33 29.75
CA GLN A 500 -4.17 -7.50 31.20
C GLN A 500 -5.13 -8.61 31.66
N VAL A 501 -4.64 -9.51 32.51
CA VAL A 501 -5.42 -10.61 33.10
C VAL A 501 -5.11 -10.68 34.60
N GLY A 502 -6.06 -10.21 35.41
CA GLY A 502 -5.84 -9.99 36.83
C GLY A 502 -4.65 -9.05 37.07
N SER A 503 -3.65 -9.55 37.80
CA SER A 503 -2.42 -8.79 38.13
C SER A 503 -1.31 -8.90 37.09
N TYR A 504 -1.52 -9.63 35.98
CA TYR A 504 -0.49 -9.83 34.96
C TYR A 504 -0.77 -9.00 33.71
N SER A 505 0.31 -8.56 33.06
CA SER A 505 0.28 -7.88 31.76
C SER A 505 0.86 -8.79 30.68
N LEU A 506 0.31 -8.73 29.47
CA LEU A 506 0.83 -9.45 28.31
C LEU A 506 2.22 -8.93 27.95
N LEU A 507 3.19 -9.83 27.82
CA LEU A 507 4.51 -9.52 27.26
C LEU A 507 4.57 -9.74 25.75
N GLY A 508 3.80 -10.70 25.23
CA GLY A 508 3.77 -11.04 23.80
C GLY A 508 3.87 -12.55 23.56
N CYS A 509 4.23 -12.93 22.34
CA CYS A 509 4.44 -14.32 21.96
C CYS A 509 5.89 -14.74 22.21
N TYR A 510 6.11 -15.88 22.88
CA TYR A 510 7.45 -16.39 23.20
C TYR A 510 7.60 -17.81 22.69
N SER A 511 8.77 -18.17 22.20
CA SER A 511 9.07 -19.57 21.85
C SER A 511 9.24 -20.42 23.10
N GLU A 512 9.05 -21.72 22.95
CA GLU A 512 9.62 -22.68 23.90
C GLU A 512 11.17 -22.59 23.93
N ALA A 513 11.78 -23.13 24.97
CA ALA A 513 13.23 -23.16 25.10
C ALA A 513 13.86 -24.19 24.15
N THR A 514 15.11 -23.98 23.71
CA THR A 514 15.83 -24.95 22.85
C THR A 514 15.94 -26.34 23.48
N SER A 515 15.91 -26.43 24.82
CA SER A 515 15.85 -27.67 25.56
C SER A 515 14.89 -27.50 26.74
N GLY A 516 13.67 -28.00 26.60
CA GLY A 516 12.65 -27.98 27.65
C GLY A 516 11.67 -26.82 27.55
N ARG A 517 11.07 -26.45 28.70
CA ARG A 517 10.00 -25.45 28.79
C ARG A 517 10.51 -24.04 29.05
N ALA A 518 9.88 -23.04 28.45
CA ALA A 518 10.08 -21.62 28.70
C ALA A 518 9.74 -21.28 30.15
N LEU A 519 8.66 -21.87 30.67
CA LEU A 519 8.23 -21.83 32.07
C LEU A 519 8.11 -23.26 32.61
N SER A 520 9.01 -23.63 33.51
CA SER A 520 9.18 -25.03 33.95
C SER A 520 8.74 -25.31 35.39
N SER A 521 8.19 -24.33 36.10
CA SER A 521 7.92 -24.48 37.54
C SER A 521 6.64 -25.26 37.85
N LYS A 522 5.56 -24.99 37.12
CA LYS A 522 4.25 -25.62 37.33
C LYS A 522 3.48 -25.62 36.02
N SER A 523 2.69 -26.67 35.75
CA SER A 523 1.86 -26.72 34.55
C SER A 523 0.56 -27.49 34.76
N THR A 524 -0.41 -27.28 33.88
CA THR A 524 -1.65 -28.07 33.75
C THR A 524 -2.14 -28.02 32.30
N SER A 525 -3.04 -28.93 31.92
CA SER A 525 -3.68 -28.94 30.61
C SER A 525 -5.15 -29.29 30.76
N GLN A 526 -6.02 -28.49 30.15
CA GLN A 526 -7.48 -28.64 30.22
C GLN A 526 -8.10 -28.27 28.87
N SER A 527 -9.06 -29.07 28.40
CA SER A 527 -9.74 -28.80 27.12
C SER A 527 -10.57 -27.51 27.13
N ASN A 528 -10.94 -27.01 28.31
CA ASN A 528 -11.65 -25.74 28.51
C ASN A 528 -10.72 -24.64 29.06
N MET A 529 -9.43 -24.64 28.72
CA MET A 529 -8.48 -23.61 29.15
C MET A 529 -8.94 -22.21 28.69
N THR A 530 -8.76 -21.23 29.56
CA THR A 530 -8.89 -19.78 29.30
C THR A 530 -7.64 -19.07 29.81
N VAL A 531 -7.37 -17.85 29.33
CA VAL A 531 -6.22 -17.08 29.84
C VAL A 531 -6.40 -16.80 31.33
N GLU A 532 -7.62 -16.50 31.78
CA GLU A 532 -7.97 -16.24 33.19
C GLU A 532 -7.79 -17.47 34.07
N SER A 533 -8.18 -18.66 33.58
CA SER A 533 -7.99 -19.90 34.34
C SER A 533 -6.50 -20.22 34.53
N CYS A 534 -5.67 -19.92 33.53
CA CYS A 534 -4.23 -20.09 33.64
C CYS A 534 -3.61 -19.08 34.60
N ALA A 535 -3.98 -17.79 34.48
CA ALA A 535 -3.54 -16.74 35.41
C ALA A 535 -3.88 -17.09 36.87
N THR A 536 -5.09 -17.59 37.11
CA THR A 536 -5.55 -18.05 38.42
C THR A 536 -4.74 -19.25 38.91
N TYR A 537 -4.52 -20.25 38.06
CA TYR A 537 -3.72 -21.44 38.39
C TYR A 537 -2.26 -21.10 38.73
N CYS A 538 -1.72 -20.08 38.07
CA CYS A 538 -0.37 -19.57 38.26
C CYS A 538 -0.26 -18.46 39.31
N SER A 539 -1.30 -18.20 40.10
CA SER A 539 -1.22 -17.26 41.22
C SER A 539 -0.02 -17.58 42.12
N GLY A 540 0.83 -16.59 42.36
CA GLY A 540 2.08 -16.71 43.13
C GLY A 540 3.36 -16.91 42.30
N TYR A 541 3.26 -16.94 40.97
CA TYR A 541 4.42 -16.95 40.06
C TYR A 541 4.62 -15.59 39.38
N SER A 542 5.86 -15.26 39.00
CA SER A 542 6.17 -14.02 38.27
C SER A 542 5.59 -13.99 36.84
N TYR A 543 5.47 -15.17 36.22
CA TYR A 543 5.06 -15.35 34.84
C TYR A 543 4.06 -16.50 34.72
N PHE A 544 3.17 -16.37 33.74
CA PHE A 544 2.44 -17.50 33.19
C PHE A 544 2.42 -17.44 31.66
N GLY A 545 2.20 -18.60 31.04
CA GLY A 545 2.08 -18.74 29.60
C GLY A 545 1.02 -19.77 29.25
N VAL A 546 0.24 -19.48 28.22
CA VAL A 546 -0.73 -20.41 27.64
C VAL A 546 -0.22 -20.91 26.30
N GLU A 547 -0.30 -22.22 26.06
CA GLU A 547 0.20 -22.90 24.86
C GLU A 547 -0.83 -23.91 24.34
N TYR A 548 -0.77 -24.16 23.03
CA TYR A 548 -1.50 -25.25 22.36
C TYR A 548 -3.00 -25.32 22.66
N GLY A 549 -3.64 -24.16 22.90
CA GLY A 549 -5.08 -24.02 23.14
C GLY A 549 -5.56 -24.56 24.49
N ALA A 550 -4.80 -25.42 25.16
CA ALA A 550 -5.23 -26.19 26.33
C ALA A 550 -4.21 -26.18 27.47
N GLU A 551 -2.95 -25.80 27.21
CA GLU A 551 -1.85 -25.94 28.16
C GLU A 551 -1.56 -24.62 28.87
N CYS A 552 -1.19 -24.71 30.15
CA CYS A 552 -0.86 -23.59 31.01
C CYS A 552 0.43 -23.88 31.76
N TYR A 553 1.35 -22.92 31.76
CA TYR A 553 2.66 -23.01 32.38
C TYR A 553 2.93 -21.79 33.27
N CYS A 554 3.56 -22.02 34.43
CA CYS A 554 3.92 -21.00 35.40
C CYS A 554 5.42 -21.02 35.65
N GLY A 555 6.01 -19.86 35.94
CA GLY A 555 7.41 -19.77 36.30
C GLY A 555 7.79 -18.44 36.97
N ASN A 556 8.87 -18.46 37.74
CA ASN A 556 9.45 -17.23 38.30
C ASN A 556 10.56 -16.63 37.43
N THR A 557 11.00 -17.40 36.42
CA THR A 557 12.04 -17.04 35.46
C THR A 557 11.66 -17.60 34.10
N VAL A 558 12.00 -16.87 33.03
CA VAL A 558 11.89 -17.36 31.65
C VAL A 558 13.22 -18.00 31.24
N ALA A 559 13.19 -19.18 30.61
CA ALA A 559 14.40 -19.84 30.12
C ALA A 559 15.19 -18.95 29.15
N CYS A 560 16.52 -18.89 29.28
CA CYS A 560 17.38 -17.97 28.51
C CYS A 560 17.27 -18.15 26.98
N SER A 561 16.94 -19.35 26.51
CA SER A 561 16.76 -19.66 25.09
C SER A 561 15.32 -19.52 24.58
N SER A 562 14.37 -19.13 25.44
CA SER A 562 13.04 -18.69 25.03
C SER A 562 13.14 -17.23 24.58
N VAL A 563 12.75 -16.95 23.35
CA VAL A 563 12.86 -15.62 22.75
C VAL A 563 11.49 -15.10 22.33
N SER A 564 11.33 -13.77 22.36
CA SER A 564 10.14 -13.11 21.80
C SER A 564 10.01 -13.46 20.32
N SER A 565 8.79 -13.74 19.90
CA SER A 565 8.41 -14.10 18.54
C SER A 565 7.29 -13.19 18.03
N LEU A 566 6.95 -13.32 16.75
CA LEU A 566 5.84 -12.60 16.16
C LEU A 566 4.51 -13.08 16.75
N ALA A 567 3.58 -12.16 17.02
CA ALA A 567 2.27 -12.50 17.57
C ALA A 567 1.50 -13.53 16.71
N THR A 568 1.76 -13.59 15.40
CA THR A 568 1.19 -14.57 14.47
C THR A 568 1.51 -16.03 14.83
N ASN A 569 2.61 -16.26 15.56
CA ASN A 569 2.98 -17.60 16.05
C ASN A 569 2.18 -18.03 17.28
N CYS A 570 1.40 -17.15 17.90
CA CYS A 570 0.56 -17.45 19.07
C CYS A 570 -0.92 -17.16 18.76
N THR A 571 -1.46 -17.86 17.75
CA THR A 571 -2.81 -17.63 17.21
C THR A 571 -3.78 -18.80 17.39
N MET A 572 -3.39 -19.84 18.13
CA MET A 572 -4.30 -20.93 18.50
C MET A 572 -5.29 -20.42 19.55
N THR A 573 -6.57 -20.61 19.32
CA THR A 573 -7.61 -20.16 20.28
C THR A 573 -7.64 -21.04 21.52
N CYS A 574 -7.98 -20.45 22.66
CA CYS A 574 -8.19 -21.19 23.90
C CYS A 574 -9.39 -22.15 23.77
N GLY A 575 -9.28 -23.37 24.29
CA GLY A 575 -10.35 -24.36 24.20
C GLY A 575 -11.59 -24.00 25.03
N GLY A 576 -11.43 -23.19 26.08
CA GLY A 576 -12.52 -22.67 26.92
C GLY A 576 -13.03 -21.29 26.53
N ASN A 577 -12.28 -20.54 25.73
CA ASN A 577 -12.71 -19.26 25.18
C ASN A 577 -12.12 -19.02 23.79
N THR A 578 -12.93 -19.20 22.75
CA THR A 578 -12.46 -19.03 21.37
C THR A 578 -12.20 -17.58 20.97
N THR A 579 -12.57 -16.59 21.81
CA THR A 579 -12.24 -15.18 21.58
C THR A 579 -10.86 -14.80 22.09
N GLU A 580 -10.11 -15.74 22.67
CA GLU A 580 -8.78 -15.54 23.22
C GLU A 580 -7.74 -16.45 22.58
N TYR A 581 -6.50 -15.96 22.46
CA TYR A 581 -5.37 -16.78 22.02
C TYR A 581 -4.65 -17.46 23.20
N CYS A 582 -4.39 -18.76 23.04
CA CYS A 582 -3.67 -19.64 23.94
C CYS A 582 -2.47 -20.32 23.25
N GLY A 583 -1.60 -19.49 22.69
CA GLY A 583 -0.32 -19.89 22.11
C GLY A 583 -0.44 -20.59 20.76
N ASN A 584 0.47 -21.53 20.50
CA ASN A 584 0.48 -22.49 19.39
C ASN A 584 1.51 -23.59 19.72
N ALA A 585 1.72 -24.57 18.84
CA ALA A 585 2.76 -25.58 19.05
C ALA A 585 4.16 -24.93 19.18
N GLY A 586 4.76 -25.02 20.37
CA GLY A 586 6.08 -24.48 20.66
C GLY A 586 6.11 -22.97 20.91
N TYR A 587 4.95 -22.31 21.09
CA TYR A 587 4.86 -20.87 21.32
C TYR A 587 3.79 -20.52 22.35
N LEU A 588 4.13 -19.70 23.34
CA LEU A 588 3.24 -19.32 24.42
C LEU A 588 2.88 -17.82 24.33
N ASN A 589 1.61 -17.47 24.57
CA ASN A 589 1.29 -16.10 24.97
C ASN A 589 1.78 -15.91 26.41
N MET A 590 2.81 -15.09 26.60
CA MET A 590 3.51 -14.87 27.86
C MET A 590 2.95 -13.67 28.59
N TYR A 591 2.73 -13.81 29.89
CA TYR A 591 2.22 -12.77 30.79
C TYR A 591 3.11 -12.64 32.01
N ALA A 592 3.27 -11.43 32.55
CA ALA A 592 4.14 -11.14 33.68
C ALA A 592 3.54 -10.15 34.68
N LEU A 593 3.93 -10.27 35.95
CA LEU A 593 3.62 -9.26 36.96
C LEU A 593 4.41 -7.95 36.68
N PRO A 594 3.85 -6.77 37.03
CA PRO A 594 4.42 -5.45 36.74
C PRO A 594 5.86 -5.20 37.26
N SER A 595 6.33 -5.94 38.28
CA SER A 595 7.70 -5.80 38.78
C SER A 595 8.75 -6.49 37.90
N ASN A 596 8.32 -7.30 36.93
CA ASN A 596 9.17 -8.10 36.05
C ASN A 596 9.12 -7.64 34.59
N THR A 597 8.28 -6.65 34.28
CA THR A 597 8.48 -5.81 33.10
C THR A 597 9.68 -4.93 33.41
N GLY A 598 10.87 -5.30 32.94
CA GLY A 598 11.97 -4.33 32.83
C GLY A 598 11.45 -3.08 32.09
N PRO A 599 12.00 -1.87 32.31
CA PRO A 599 11.39 -0.63 31.84
C PRO A 599 11.11 -0.74 30.35
N SER A 600 9.84 -0.98 29.99
CA SER A 600 9.41 -0.84 28.61
C SER A 600 9.39 0.66 28.35
N ALA A 601 9.83 1.04 27.16
CA ALA A 601 9.45 2.32 26.61
C ALA A 601 7.92 2.37 26.60
N ASP A 602 7.36 3.02 27.61
CA ASP A 602 5.98 3.45 27.64
C ASP A 602 5.83 4.50 26.54
N LEU A 603 5.45 4.05 25.34
CA LEU A 603 4.62 4.87 24.48
C LEU A 603 3.22 4.85 25.10
N GLY A 604 3.08 5.63 26.17
CA GLY A 604 1.80 5.88 26.80
C GLY A 604 0.91 6.58 25.81
N ILE A 605 0.06 5.80 25.13
CA ILE A 605 -1.22 6.30 24.65
C ILE A 605 -2.09 6.45 25.90
N ASN A 606 -1.92 7.57 26.60
CA ASN A 606 -3.01 8.09 27.40
C ASN A 606 -3.96 8.79 26.42
N ASP A 607 -5.15 8.22 26.34
CA ASP A 607 -6.37 8.81 25.84
C ASP A 607 -6.48 10.28 26.28
N PHE A 608 -6.06 11.22 25.42
CA PHE A 608 -6.31 12.65 25.62
C PHE A 608 -7.70 12.95 25.07
N ARG A 609 -8.74 12.56 25.82
CA ARG A 609 -10.08 13.12 25.60
C ARG A 609 -10.08 14.54 26.10
N ILE A 610 -10.14 15.51 25.18
CA ILE A 610 -10.54 16.88 25.50
C ILE A 610 -12.04 16.84 25.75
N ASN A 611 -12.45 16.53 26.98
CA ASN A 611 -13.80 16.77 27.50
C ASN A 611 -13.64 17.32 28.92
N ASP A 612 -13.28 18.60 29.02
CA ASP A 612 -13.90 19.62 29.92
C ASP A 612 -12.97 20.84 29.98
N PHE A 613 -13.13 21.79 29.05
CA PHE A 613 -12.49 23.11 29.17
C PHE A 613 -13.48 24.05 29.85
N ARG A 614 -13.51 24.08 31.18
CA ARG A 614 -14.16 25.17 31.91
C ARG A 614 -13.17 26.31 32.10
N ILE A 615 -13.37 27.38 31.34
CA ILE A 615 -12.77 28.68 31.61
C ILE A 615 -13.46 29.22 32.87
N ASN A 616 -12.77 29.20 34.01
CA ASN A 616 -13.08 30.15 35.07
C ASN A 616 -12.29 31.43 34.78
N GLU A 617 -13.02 32.53 34.69
CA GLU A 617 -12.51 33.87 34.47
C GLU A 617 -11.45 34.29 35.52
N PHE A 618 -10.43 34.99 35.01
CA PHE A 618 -9.63 36.05 35.62
C PHE A 618 -9.21 35.98 37.11
N GLY A 619 -7.89 35.96 37.30
CA GLY A 619 -7.23 36.44 38.51
C GLY A 619 -5.73 36.67 38.25
N VAL A 620 -5.37 37.89 37.90
CA VAL A 620 -3.99 38.37 37.72
C VAL A 620 -3.21 38.22 39.03
N ASN A 621 -2.01 37.63 39.03
CA ASN A 621 -0.80 38.21 39.64
C ASN A 621 0.44 37.29 39.56
N ASN A 622 1.57 37.98 39.59
CA ASN A 622 2.94 37.59 39.30
C ASN A 622 3.55 36.46 40.16
N ASP A 623 4.60 35.87 39.58
CA ASP A 623 5.68 35.09 40.19
C ASP A 623 5.33 33.73 40.81
N PHE A 624 5.77 32.63 40.15
CA PHE A 624 6.33 31.49 40.88
C PHE A 624 7.24 30.62 39.98
N ARG A 625 8.47 30.35 40.45
CA ARG A 625 9.42 29.39 39.86
C ARG A 625 9.19 28.02 40.49
N ILE A 626 9.13 26.97 39.68
CA ILE A 626 8.97 25.59 40.16
C ILE A 626 10.33 25.07 40.64
N HIS A 627 10.47 24.92 41.96
CA HIS A 627 11.36 23.94 42.60
C HIS A 627 10.46 22.94 43.34
N ASP A 628 10.81 21.66 43.22
CA ASP A 628 10.25 20.49 43.90
C ASP A 628 8.79 20.07 43.61
N LEU A 629 8.64 18.95 42.90
CA LEU A 629 7.45 18.10 42.93
C LEU A 629 7.71 16.94 43.91
N SER A 630 6.97 16.93 45.01
CA SER A 630 6.79 15.77 45.88
C SER A 630 5.38 15.20 45.66
N PHE A 631 5.31 13.87 45.53
CA PHE A 631 4.06 13.14 45.31
C PHE A 631 3.27 13.01 46.61
N HIS A 632 1.97 13.27 46.57
CA HIS A 632 0.99 12.72 47.52
C HIS A 632 -0.18 12.11 46.73
N ASN A 633 -0.41 10.82 46.97
CA ASN A 633 -1.62 10.09 46.59
C ASN A 633 -2.72 10.45 47.58
N ASP A 634 -3.95 10.68 47.11
CA ASP A 634 -5.13 10.15 47.79
C ASP A 634 -6.37 10.09 46.87
N LEU A 635 -7.13 9.01 47.07
CA LEU A 635 -8.28 8.52 46.31
C LEU A 635 -9.59 9.28 46.60
N SER A 636 -10.51 9.31 45.62
CA SER A 636 -11.90 8.81 45.80
C SER A 636 -12.77 8.91 44.52
N PHE A 637 -13.50 7.82 44.23
CA PHE A 637 -14.54 7.71 43.20
C PHE A 637 -15.92 8.04 43.78
N HIS A 638 -16.83 8.63 42.98
CA HIS A 638 -18.30 8.49 43.11
C HIS A 638 -19.01 8.61 41.74
N ASN A 639 -20.05 7.78 41.55
CA ASN A 639 -20.86 7.54 40.34
C ASN A 639 -21.79 8.71 39.93
N ALA A 640 -22.13 8.82 38.62
CA ALA A 640 -23.47 9.18 38.14
C ALA A 640 -23.69 8.95 36.61
N TYR A 641 -24.93 8.59 36.26
CA TYR A 641 -25.48 8.24 34.94
C TYR A 641 -25.94 9.44 34.08
N SER A 642 -25.86 9.27 32.74
CA SER A 642 -26.69 9.77 31.61
C SER A 642 -27.17 11.24 31.51
N PHE A 643 -27.03 11.88 30.34
CA PHE A 643 -28.11 12.52 29.53
C PHE A 643 -27.57 13.06 28.18
N TYR A 644 -28.39 12.94 27.12
CA TYR A 644 -28.25 13.55 25.78
C TYR A 644 -28.61 15.06 25.82
N ASP A 645 -27.98 15.90 24.99
CA ASP A 645 -28.66 16.86 24.08
C ASP A 645 -27.69 17.78 23.29
N ASP A 646 -28.17 18.19 22.12
CA ASP A 646 -27.61 19.03 21.03
C ASP A 646 -26.85 20.31 21.43
N PHE A 647 -25.76 20.63 20.71
CA PHE A 647 -25.37 22.03 20.44
C PHE A 647 -24.61 22.20 19.11
N ARG A 648 -25.17 23.01 18.20
CA ARG A 648 -24.48 23.64 17.05
C ARG A 648 -23.81 24.94 17.50
N ILE A 649 -22.64 25.26 16.95
CA ILE A 649 -22.13 26.64 16.90
C ILE A 649 -21.59 26.93 15.49
N ASP A 650 -22.15 27.98 14.90
CA ASP A 650 -21.75 28.63 13.66
C ASP A 650 -20.48 29.50 13.84
N GLU A 651 -19.67 29.55 12.78
CA GLU A 651 -18.60 30.53 12.45
C GLU A 651 -17.71 31.14 13.56
N LEU A 652 -16.40 30.89 13.48
CA LEU A 652 -15.39 31.84 14.00
C LEU A 652 -14.22 31.98 13.01
N ARG A 653 -14.09 33.17 12.40
CA ARG A 653 -12.90 33.62 11.65
C ARG A 653 -11.85 34.15 12.63
N ILE A 654 -10.58 33.79 12.44
CA ILE A 654 -9.44 34.53 13.02
C ILE A 654 -8.34 34.68 11.95
N HIS A 655 -7.90 35.93 11.75
CA HIS A 655 -6.77 36.34 10.91
C HIS A 655 -5.45 36.38 11.72
N ASN A 656 -4.38 35.92 11.06
CA ASN A 656 -2.94 36.26 11.12
C ASN A 656 -2.33 36.98 12.34
N ASP A 657 -1.26 36.39 12.90
CA ASP A 657 0.17 36.78 12.73
C ASP A 657 0.99 36.46 13.98
N LEU A 658 2.05 35.65 13.87
CA LEU A 658 3.23 35.75 14.75
C LEU A 658 4.45 35.05 14.14
N ARG A 659 5.50 35.85 13.91
CA ARG A 659 6.83 35.46 13.44
C ARG A 659 7.71 35.03 14.62
N LEU A 660 8.51 33.98 14.46
CA LEU A 660 9.57 33.60 15.42
C LEU A 660 10.96 33.82 14.81
N TYR A 661 11.79 34.56 15.55
CA TYR A 661 13.19 34.86 15.26
C TYR A 661 14.11 33.70 15.67
N LYS A 662 15.18 33.53 14.88
CA LYS A 662 16.29 32.58 15.03
C LYS A 662 17.35 33.18 15.97
N LEU A 663 17.86 32.41 16.93
CA LEU A 663 19.00 32.80 17.78
C LEU A 663 20.11 31.73 17.69
N HIS A 664 21.34 32.23 17.54
CA HIS A 664 22.60 31.53 17.28
C HIS A 664 23.36 31.12 18.55
N ASP A 665 24.16 30.06 18.40
CA ASP A 665 25.43 29.69 19.05
C ASP A 665 25.76 30.10 20.50
N PHE A 666 26.07 29.11 21.33
CA PHE A 666 27.09 29.21 22.38
C PHE A 666 27.90 27.91 22.52
N ASN A 667 29.22 28.07 22.61
CA ASN A 667 30.25 27.03 22.63
C ASN A 667 30.95 27.09 23.99
N LEU A 668 31.13 25.95 24.68
CA LEU A 668 32.10 25.82 25.77
C LEU A 668 32.82 24.47 25.70
N ARG A 669 34.14 24.57 25.76
CA ARG A 669 35.14 23.51 25.78
C ARG A 669 35.55 23.13 27.21
N ASP A 670 36.05 21.90 27.31
CA ASP A 670 37.18 21.39 28.14
C ASP A 670 36.94 20.50 29.38
N ASN A 671 37.48 19.27 29.22
CA ASN A 671 38.25 18.42 30.16
C ASN A 671 37.56 17.62 31.28
N PHE A 672 37.65 16.27 31.20
CA PHE A 672 38.59 15.43 31.98
C PHE A 672 38.54 13.94 31.55
N LYS A 673 39.69 13.25 31.63
CA LYS A 673 39.96 11.84 31.26
C LYS A 673 39.99 10.88 32.49
N PRO A 674 39.97 9.54 32.28
CA PRO A 674 39.61 8.51 33.29
C PRO A 674 40.81 7.72 33.89
N ARG A 675 40.61 7.08 35.06
CA ARG A 675 41.34 5.94 35.72
C ARG A 675 40.57 5.57 37.01
N ASP A 676 40.54 4.39 37.63
CA ASP A 676 40.90 2.97 37.39
C ASP A 676 40.44 2.16 38.65
N LEU A 677 40.32 0.82 38.50
CA LEU A 677 40.45 -0.27 39.50
C LEU A 677 39.29 -0.66 40.45
N PHE A 678 38.79 -1.91 40.32
CA PHE A 678 39.28 -3.11 41.05
C PHE A 678 38.70 -4.41 40.44
N GLY A 679 39.52 -5.47 40.36
CA GLY A 679 39.14 -6.81 39.91
C GLY A 679 39.39 -7.89 40.98
N ILE A 680 38.89 -9.12 40.76
CA ILE A 680 39.35 -10.37 41.40
C ILE A 680 39.30 -11.54 40.37
N HIS A 681 40.34 -12.37 40.44
CA HIS A 681 40.82 -13.46 39.58
C HIS A 681 40.02 -14.78 39.56
N GLY A 682 40.30 -15.59 38.53
CA GLY A 682 40.19 -17.06 38.53
C GLY A 682 40.59 -17.71 37.19
N ASP A 683 41.88 -18.03 37.03
CA ASP A 683 42.52 -18.68 35.86
C ASP A 683 42.15 -20.17 35.65
N PHE A 684 42.21 -20.65 34.40
CA PHE A 684 43.00 -21.84 33.99
C PHE A 684 43.10 -21.90 32.45
N GLY A 685 44.32 -21.85 31.91
CA GLY A 685 44.61 -22.01 30.49
C GLY A 685 45.10 -23.42 30.12
N PHE A 686 45.23 -23.71 28.82
CA PHE A 686 46.45 -24.27 28.22
C PHE A 686 46.43 -24.15 26.68
N HIS A 687 47.61 -23.87 26.15
CA HIS A 687 48.04 -23.59 24.78
C HIS A 687 47.91 -24.77 23.79
N ASN A 688 47.74 -24.50 22.48
CA ASN A 688 48.87 -24.41 21.54
C ASN A 688 48.50 -24.02 20.09
N ASN A 689 49.45 -23.29 19.51
CA ASN A 689 49.58 -22.70 18.16
C ASN A 689 49.70 -23.79 17.05
N LEU A 690 49.76 -23.55 15.72
CA LEU A 690 50.44 -22.50 14.95
C LEU A 690 50.16 -22.62 13.42
N ARG A 691 49.85 -21.47 12.80
CA ARG A 691 50.06 -20.90 11.43
C ARG A 691 50.37 -21.71 10.13
N ILE A 692 49.62 -21.30 9.08
CA ILE A 692 49.97 -20.73 7.73
C ILE A 692 50.83 -21.54 6.72
N LEU A 693 50.29 -21.79 5.50
CA LEU A 693 50.83 -21.31 4.20
C LEU A 693 49.94 -21.68 2.99
N SER A 694 50.10 -20.88 1.92
CA SER A 694 49.29 -20.80 0.71
C SER A 694 49.77 -21.71 -0.44
N ASP A 695 48.89 -21.81 -1.44
CA ASP A 695 49.11 -21.94 -2.89
C ASP A 695 49.26 -23.30 -3.60
N HIS A 696 48.31 -23.46 -4.53
CA HIS A 696 48.41 -23.99 -5.90
C HIS A 696 48.79 -25.46 -6.15
N LEU A 697 47.85 -26.21 -6.77
CA LEU A 697 47.97 -26.94 -8.05
C LEU A 697 46.78 -27.94 -8.20
N GLY A 698 46.02 -27.85 -9.29
CA GLY A 698 45.17 -28.96 -9.78
C GLY A 698 46.02 -30.07 -10.44
N PRO A 699 45.45 -31.15 -11.06
CA PRO A 699 44.08 -31.31 -11.56
C PRO A 699 43.41 -32.71 -11.32
N ARG A 700 42.11 -32.80 -11.67
CA ARG A 700 41.37 -33.94 -12.26
C ARG A 700 41.60 -35.39 -11.73
N ASN A 701 40.54 -36.04 -11.21
CA ASN A 701 39.61 -36.88 -12.01
C ASN A 701 38.55 -37.60 -11.15
N ASP A 702 37.32 -37.56 -11.67
CA ASP A 702 36.27 -38.58 -11.73
C ASP A 702 35.95 -39.47 -10.51
N VAL A 703 34.77 -39.24 -9.94
CA VAL A 703 33.72 -40.28 -9.90
C VAL A 703 32.43 -39.68 -10.46
N ARG A 704 32.01 -40.18 -11.63
CA ARG A 704 30.67 -40.04 -12.19
C ARG A 704 29.78 -41.14 -11.64
N PHE A 705 28.49 -40.88 -11.49
CA PHE A 705 27.47 -41.60 -12.27
C PHE A 705 26.28 -40.69 -12.56
N HIS A 706 25.68 -40.93 -13.72
CA HIS A 706 24.86 -40.07 -14.54
C HIS A 706 23.44 -40.66 -14.68
N ASN A 707 22.53 -39.84 -15.22
CA ASN A 707 21.34 -40.19 -16.03
C ASN A 707 20.03 -40.59 -15.30
N HIS A 708 18.81 -40.27 -15.78
CA HIS A 708 18.26 -39.27 -16.72
C HIS A 708 16.74 -39.58 -16.87
N TYR A 709 15.92 -38.55 -17.15
CA TYR A 709 14.60 -38.54 -17.86
C TYR A 709 13.42 -39.36 -17.28
N ARG A 710 12.15 -38.89 -17.25
CA ARG A 710 11.30 -38.48 -18.39
C ARG A 710 10.00 -37.76 -17.94
N TYR A 711 9.54 -36.88 -18.83
CA TYR A 711 8.18 -36.33 -18.93
C TYR A 711 7.14 -37.41 -19.28
N TYR A 712 5.90 -37.24 -18.80
CA TYR A 712 4.71 -37.90 -19.35
C TYR A 712 3.63 -36.86 -19.67
N LEU A 713 3.30 -36.76 -20.96
CA LEU A 713 2.05 -36.26 -21.52
C LEU A 713 1.01 -37.38 -21.45
N LEU A 714 -0.24 -37.04 -21.11
CA LEU A 714 -1.41 -37.84 -21.45
C LEU A 714 -2.55 -36.89 -21.82
N SER A 715 -2.93 -36.96 -23.10
CA SER A 715 -4.10 -36.36 -23.72
C SER A 715 -5.37 -37.11 -23.33
N HIS A 716 -6.50 -36.42 -23.20
CA HIS A 716 -7.83 -36.95 -23.55
C HIS A 716 -8.70 -35.82 -24.12
N PHE A 717 -9.21 -36.09 -25.32
CA PHE A 717 -10.15 -35.28 -26.09
C PHE A 717 -11.55 -35.30 -25.44
N PHE A 718 -12.24 -34.16 -25.43
CA PHE A 718 -13.68 -34.11 -25.64
C PHE A 718 -14.03 -32.98 -26.61
N HIS A 719 -14.61 -33.36 -27.74
CA HIS A 719 -15.31 -32.48 -28.67
C HIS A 719 -16.67 -32.09 -28.07
N TYR A 720 -17.02 -30.81 -28.10
CA TYR A 720 -18.38 -30.37 -28.41
C TYR A 720 -18.35 -29.14 -29.31
N SER A 721 -19.13 -29.22 -30.37
CA SER A 721 -19.16 -28.34 -31.53
C SER A 721 -19.95 -27.05 -31.26
N SER A 722 -19.48 -25.92 -31.79
CA SER A 722 -20.36 -24.94 -32.43
C SER A 722 -19.62 -24.19 -33.54
N ARG A 723 -20.22 -24.21 -34.73
CA ARG A 723 -19.74 -23.59 -35.97
C ARG A 723 -20.04 -22.08 -35.94
N MET A 724 -19.09 -21.24 -36.35
CA MET A 724 -19.31 -20.11 -37.28
C MET A 724 -18.01 -19.77 -38.05
N PRO A 725 -18.06 -19.31 -39.31
CA PRO A 725 -16.94 -19.34 -40.24
C PRO A 725 -16.22 -17.99 -40.41
N GLY A 726 -14.93 -18.06 -40.74
CA GLY A 726 -14.20 -17.03 -41.46
C GLY A 726 -13.06 -16.38 -40.67
N PHE A 727 -11.83 -16.79 -40.95
CA PHE A 727 -10.69 -15.94 -41.35
C PHE A 727 -9.41 -16.82 -41.42
N GLN A 728 -8.69 -16.71 -42.54
CA GLN A 728 -7.47 -17.45 -42.85
C GLN A 728 -6.29 -16.95 -42.01
N TRP A 729 -5.47 -17.87 -41.50
CA TRP A 729 -4.17 -17.58 -40.90
C TRP A 729 -3.04 -17.94 -41.87
N TYR A 730 -2.05 -17.05 -41.98
CA TYR A 730 -0.79 -17.28 -42.67
C TYR A 730 0.19 -18.00 -41.73
N ASP A 731 0.77 -19.10 -42.20
CA ASP A 731 1.87 -19.82 -41.56
C ASP A 731 3.17 -19.01 -41.62
N VAL A 732 3.85 -18.88 -40.48
CA VAL A 732 5.29 -18.58 -40.42
C VAL A 732 5.94 -19.52 -39.40
N HIS A 733 6.75 -20.44 -39.91
CA HIS A 733 7.60 -21.34 -39.14
C HIS A 733 8.73 -20.57 -38.42
N PHE A 734 9.00 -20.97 -37.17
CA PHE A 734 10.32 -20.78 -36.54
C PHE A 734 10.91 -22.16 -36.25
N GLU A 735 12.08 -22.43 -36.83
CA GLU A 735 12.96 -23.55 -36.50
C GLU A 735 13.73 -23.25 -35.19
N GLU A 736 14.05 -24.33 -34.47
CA GLU A 736 14.53 -24.41 -33.08
C GLU A 736 15.89 -23.75 -32.77
#